data_AF-A0AAD7YA45-F1
#
_entry.id   AF-A0AAD7YA45-F1
#
_cell.length_a   1.000
_cell.length_b   1.000
_cell.length_c   1.000
_cell.angle_alpha   90.00
_cell.angle_beta   90.00
_cell.angle_gamma   90.00
#
_symmetry.space_group_name_H-M   'P 1'
#
loop_
_entity.id
_entity.type
_entity.pdbx_description
1 polymer ?
#
loop_
_entity_poly.entity_id
_entity_poly.type
_entity_poly.pdbx_seq_one_letter_code
_entity_poly.pdbx_strand_id
1 'polypeptide(L)'
;MLPRKRGAMLFCVLMVMVIHQTEQYGSGAPSGACIDQTPRHESIAAQSSTPPYLILTSSAQVRQGDTLQVTVGSPAGAPLPIGGFILQARQIQNPDIIVGKFVGVPDASLTHVTTCSNPNDTVTHSSPEDKPAMTFTWQAPSDFLGGIEFRATVAQSYATFWKNVESPLVEVVTPDTVVSAPAAAAPRSTSAPPAPPVIMESKVVEVVTPDTVVSAPAAAAPRSTSAPPAPPVIMESKPKQEAVPLDVIYDGCADNKLCFGVPENCIPKGDCKAVVAIFVSGDKYTFELQGTGNPKYVAAGLSMDTKMGDDSAMECVRNDNGRVSLFTSWTYPKAEPYVSRTDSPQEIVQLQESSIIDGKLYCKFRRDVVSVVQGRTYDLASTMYNLMVVSGSSMKDANRVGFHDIAYEATGVPMSLATVGTAAGSSKLLLKLHGCFMLIAWLGTSSIGILLARYFRQTWVGKTLGGKDIWFAYHRIFMVVTWVLTVVGFILILIEVGGYSTTGDNPHAITGLVTVILCFLQPIGAYFRPHPGTSKRPIFNWAHWGAGNAAHILGIVTIFLAVYLQKAELPSWSVFILAAFVAFHVIMHLVLSLTVCVSDGRISNGRINAFPMKDMLGQTRQPTQVDRSTDAPFSSFRRLLLGVYTPIVLLFTIAMVCLVALAPITEAYDSIMGA
;
A
#
# COMPACT_ATOMS: atom_id res chain seq x y z
N MET A 1 30.86 -7.24 2.08
CA MET A 1 30.03 -8.44 2.34
C MET A 1 28.81 -8.05 3.21
N LEU A 2 27.62 -8.42 2.73
CA LEU A 2 26.23 -8.28 3.21
C LEU A 2 25.92 -7.75 4.65
N PRO A 3 25.05 -6.73 4.73
CA PRO A 3 23.91 -6.74 5.66
C PRO A 3 22.57 -6.42 4.97
N ARG A 4 22.43 -6.75 3.68
CA ARG A 4 21.30 -6.32 2.83
C ARG A 4 20.06 -7.25 2.88
N LYS A 5 20.17 -8.43 3.51
CA LYS A 5 19.10 -9.45 3.52
C LYS A 5 18.21 -9.46 4.78
N ARG A 6 18.64 -8.88 5.90
CA ARG A 6 17.88 -8.92 7.16
C ARG A 6 16.68 -7.97 7.17
N GLY A 7 16.77 -6.81 6.50
CA GLY A 7 15.66 -5.85 6.41
C GLY A 7 14.48 -6.35 5.57
N ALA A 8 14.74 -7.01 4.43
CA ALA A 8 13.69 -7.54 3.56
C ALA A 8 12.93 -8.72 4.17
N MET A 9 13.61 -9.58 4.94
CA MET A 9 12.97 -10.71 5.62
C MET A 9 12.11 -10.25 6.81
N LEU A 10 12.57 -9.25 7.58
CA LEU A 10 11.77 -8.61 8.63
C LEU A 10 10.52 -7.92 8.05
N PHE A 11 10.63 -7.37 6.83
CA PHE A 11 9.55 -6.71 6.09
C PHE A 11 8.50 -7.70 5.56
N CYS A 12 8.90 -8.85 5.02
CA CYS A 12 7.96 -9.92 4.65
C CYS A 12 7.26 -10.51 5.90
N VAL A 13 7.99 -10.64 7.02
CA VAL A 13 7.40 -11.09 8.29
C VAL A 13 6.41 -10.07 8.84
N LEU A 14 6.70 -8.76 8.79
CA LEU A 14 5.76 -7.69 9.17
C LEU A 14 4.54 -7.61 8.23
N MET A 15 4.73 -7.82 6.93
CA MET A 15 3.65 -7.79 5.94
C MET A 15 2.74 -9.04 6.02
N VAL A 16 3.28 -10.20 6.40
CA VAL A 16 2.52 -11.43 6.69
C VAL A 16 1.84 -11.37 8.07
N MET A 17 2.46 -10.73 9.06
CA MET A 17 1.85 -10.51 10.39
C MET A 17 0.65 -9.54 10.35
N VAL A 18 0.55 -8.66 9.36
CA VAL A 18 -0.63 -7.80 9.15
C VAL A 18 -1.80 -8.55 8.47
N ILE A 19 -1.55 -9.73 7.89
CA ILE A 19 -2.58 -10.58 7.25
C ILE A 19 -3.13 -11.67 8.20
N HIS A 20 -2.51 -11.92 9.36
CA HIS A 20 -3.01 -12.89 10.35
C HIS A 20 -3.28 -12.27 11.72
N GLN A 21 -4.34 -11.46 11.80
CA GLN A 21 -5.06 -11.24 13.05
C GLN A 21 -6.53 -11.56 12.79
N THR A 22 -6.87 -12.84 12.85
CA THR A 22 -8.27 -13.27 13.02
C THR A 22 -8.64 -12.93 14.46
N GLU A 23 -9.21 -11.75 14.67
CA GLU A 23 -9.77 -11.35 15.96
C GLU A 23 -10.95 -12.29 16.27
N GLN A 24 -10.74 -13.20 17.22
CA GLN A 24 -11.84 -13.90 17.89
C GLN A 24 -12.60 -12.87 18.75
N TYR A 25 -13.94 -12.87 18.66
CA TYR A 25 -14.75 -11.96 19.47
C TYR A 25 -14.52 -12.25 20.96
N GLY A 26 -13.89 -11.32 21.68
CA GLY A 26 -13.44 -11.56 23.04
C GLY A 26 -14.52 -11.48 24.12
N SER A 27 -15.79 -11.27 23.79
CA SER A 27 -16.85 -10.98 24.78
C SER A 27 -17.91 -12.07 24.93
N GLY A 28 -17.73 -13.26 24.35
CA GLY A 28 -18.68 -14.37 24.44
C GLY A 28 -19.77 -14.41 23.36
N ALA A 29 -20.63 -15.43 23.43
CA ALA A 29 -21.71 -15.62 22.47
C ALA A 29 -22.81 -14.55 22.61
N PRO A 30 -23.22 -13.87 21.53
CA PRO A 30 -24.28 -12.86 21.59
C PRO A 30 -25.66 -13.50 21.83
N SER A 31 -26.63 -12.72 22.31
CA SER A 31 -28.01 -13.19 22.52
C SER A 31 -28.66 -13.79 21.27
N GLY A 32 -28.26 -13.35 20.08
CA GLY A 32 -28.71 -13.94 18.82
C GLY A 32 -28.22 -15.37 18.56
N ALA A 33 -27.21 -15.86 19.28
CA ALA A 33 -26.70 -17.24 19.22
C ALA A 33 -27.20 -18.12 20.37
N CYS A 34 -27.96 -17.55 21.31
CA CYS A 34 -28.44 -18.24 22.52
C CYS A 34 -29.26 -19.49 22.21
N ILE A 35 -30.25 -19.37 21.33
CA ILE A 35 -31.30 -20.38 21.17
C ILE A 35 -30.85 -21.53 20.27
N ASP A 36 -30.10 -21.24 19.20
CA ASP A 36 -29.62 -22.27 18.28
C ASP A 36 -28.19 -22.72 18.60
N GLN A 37 -27.54 -22.09 19.58
CA GLN A 37 -26.14 -22.29 19.99
C GLN A 37 -25.17 -22.25 18.79
N THR A 38 -25.50 -21.48 17.74
CA THR A 38 -24.65 -21.37 16.54
C THR A 38 -23.77 -20.12 16.63
N PRO A 39 -22.44 -20.25 16.54
CA PRO A 39 -21.55 -19.11 16.39
C PRO A 39 -21.94 -18.31 15.14
N ARG A 40 -22.11 -17.00 15.28
CA ARG A 40 -22.53 -16.13 14.17
C ARG A 40 -21.33 -15.73 13.31
N HIS A 41 -20.80 -16.69 12.56
CA HIS A 41 -19.73 -16.50 11.58
C HIS A 41 -20.25 -16.89 10.19
N GLU A 42 -20.34 -15.93 9.26
CA GLU A 42 -21.12 -16.03 7.99
C GLU A 42 -20.61 -17.07 6.95
N SER A 43 -19.60 -17.88 7.27
CA SER A 43 -18.99 -18.83 6.33
C SER A 43 -18.47 -20.12 6.95
N ILE A 44 -18.70 -20.34 8.25
CA ILE A 44 -18.08 -21.44 8.99
C ILE A 44 -19.18 -22.34 9.49
N ALA A 45 -19.29 -23.52 8.90
CA ALA A 45 -20.18 -24.57 9.36
C ALA A 45 -19.57 -25.32 10.55
N ALA A 46 -20.42 -25.90 11.37
CA ALA A 46 -19.97 -26.83 12.40
C ALA A 46 -19.26 -28.02 11.76
N GLN A 47 -18.23 -28.54 12.42
CA GLN A 47 -17.54 -29.74 11.99
C GLN A 47 -18.50 -30.94 12.00
N SER A 48 -18.41 -31.80 10.98
CA SER A 48 -19.19 -33.03 10.87
C SER A 48 -18.54 -34.24 11.54
N SER A 49 -17.29 -34.11 11.97
CA SER A 49 -16.57 -35.14 12.72
C SER A 49 -17.09 -35.24 14.16
N THR A 50 -16.85 -36.37 14.81
CA THR A 50 -17.14 -36.53 16.24
C THR A 50 -16.40 -35.47 17.06
N PRO A 51 -17.09 -34.72 17.94
CA PRO A 51 -16.45 -33.69 18.75
C PRO A 51 -15.38 -34.30 19.67
N PRO A 52 -14.19 -33.69 19.77
CA PRO A 52 -13.15 -34.15 20.69
C PRO A 52 -13.40 -33.66 22.14
N TYR A 53 -14.61 -33.20 22.43
CA TYR A 53 -15.05 -32.65 23.72
C TYR A 53 -16.26 -33.44 24.23
N LEU A 54 -16.38 -33.55 25.54
CA LEU A 54 -17.46 -34.21 26.27
C LEU A 54 -17.98 -33.29 27.37
N ILE A 55 -19.24 -33.53 27.78
CA ILE A 55 -19.83 -32.92 28.96
C ILE A 55 -20.02 -34.01 30.02
N LEU A 56 -19.42 -33.82 31.18
CA LEU A 56 -19.51 -34.74 32.31
C LEU A 56 -20.30 -34.09 33.44
N THR A 57 -21.21 -34.83 34.04
CA THR A 57 -21.98 -34.39 35.22
C THR A 57 -21.53 -35.16 36.45
N SER A 58 -21.57 -34.53 37.63
CA SER A 58 -21.17 -35.19 38.88
C SER A 58 -22.13 -36.30 39.34
N SER A 59 -23.34 -36.33 38.79
CA SER A 59 -24.39 -37.31 39.10
C SER A 59 -25.37 -37.41 37.92
N ALA A 60 -26.02 -38.57 37.78
CA ALA A 60 -27.12 -38.79 36.83
C ALA A 60 -28.49 -38.32 37.37
N GLN A 61 -28.56 -37.94 38.65
CA GLN A 61 -29.78 -37.43 39.28
C GLN A 61 -29.47 -36.23 40.17
N VAL A 62 -30.39 -35.29 40.23
CA VAL A 62 -30.31 -34.08 41.06
C VAL A 62 -31.70 -33.75 41.62
N ARG A 63 -31.81 -33.39 42.89
CA ARG A 63 -33.11 -33.02 43.47
C ARG A 63 -33.51 -31.62 43.04
N GLN A 64 -34.80 -31.34 43.02
CA GLN A 64 -35.33 -29.98 42.83
C GLN A 64 -34.67 -28.99 43.80
N GLY A 65 -34.14 -27.88 43.28
CA GLY A 65 -33.44 -26.86 44.06
C GLY A 65 -31.97 -27.14 44.39
N ASP A 66 -31.51 -28.39 44.22
CA ASP A 66 -30.11 -28.77 44.46
C ASP A 66 -29.19 -28.36 43.30
N THR A 67 -27.88 -28.44 43.55
CA THR A 67 -26.85 -28.10 42.56
C THR A 67 -26.13 -29.33 42.02
N LEU A 68 -25.65 -29.22 40.78
CA LEU A 68 -24.92 -30.24 40.05
C LEU A 68 -23.66 -29.62 39.43
N GLN A 69 -22.53 -30.31 39.49
CA GLN A 69 -21.32 -29.88 38.79
C GLN A 69 -21.32 -30.43 37.37
N VAL A 70 -21.00 -29.56 36.42
CA VAL A 70 -21.01 -29.83 34.99
C VAL A 70 -19.66 -29.43 34.40
N THR A 71 -18.92 -30.40 33.88
CA THR A 71 -17.58 -30.18 33.33
C THR A 71 -17.59 -30.30 31.81
N VAL A 72 -17.06 -29.30 31.12
CA VAL A 72 -16.81 -29.31 29.67
C VAL A 72 -15.31 -29.46 29.44
N GLY A 73 -14.91 -30.50 28.72
CA GLY A 73 -13.50 -30.80 28.47
C GLY A 73 -13.30 -31.95 27.50
N SER A 74 -12.06 -32.36 27.26
CA SER A 74 -11.73 -33.51 26.42
C SER A 74 -11.80 -34.84 27.21
N PRO A 75 -11.90 -36.00 26.52
CA PRO A 75 -11.77 -37.30 27.16
C PRO A 75 -10.43 -37.44 27.91
N ALA A 76 -10.46 -37.97 29.13
CA ALA A 76 -9.29 -38.32 29.95
C ALA A 76 -8.26 -37.19 30.20
N GLY A 77 -8.65 -35.91 30.11
CA GLY A 77 -7.79 -34.78 30.43
C GLY A 77 -6.74 -34.44 29.36
N ALA A 78 -6.93 -34.89 28.11
CA ALA A 78 -6.08 -34.47 26.99
C ALA A 78 -6.07 -32.93 26.86
N PRO A 79 -4.93 -32.24 26.71
CA PRO A 79 -4.87 -30.78 26.69
C PRO A 79 -5.33 -30.22 25.34
N LEU A 80 -6.62 -30.37 25.03
CA LEU A 80 -7.25 -29.73 23.88
C LEU A 80 -7.81 -28.38 24.35
N PRO A 81 -7.27 -27.25 23.85
CA PRO A 81 -7.72 -25.94 24.27
C PRO A 81 -9.17 -25.70 23.86
N ILE A 82 -9.90 -24.99 24.71
CA ILE A 82 -11.24 -24.47 24.41
C ILE A 82 -11.10 -22.96 24.13
N GLY A 83 -11.16 -22.58 22.86
CA GLY A 83 -11.13 -21.17 22.45
C GLY A 83 -12.42 -20.44 22.83
N GLY A 84 -13.57 -21.09 22.67
CA GLY A 84 -14.87 -20.53 23.07
C GLY A 84 -15.93 -21.61 23.29
N PHE A 85 -17.00 -21.26 24.00
CA PHE A 85 -18.14 -22.15 24.21
C PHE A 85 -19.42 -21.39 24.53
N ILE A 86 -20.55 -22.08 24.40
CA ILE A 86 -21.85 -21.73 25.01
C ILE A 86 -22.49 -23.02 25.53
N LEU A 87 -23.00 -23.02 26.76
CA LEU A 87 -23.54 -24.21 27.45
C LEU A 87 -24.89 -23.89 28.10
N GLN A 88 -25.84 -24.82 27.95
CA GLN A 88 -27.21 -24.75 28.47
C GLN A 88 -27.67 -26.12 28.97
N ALA A 89 -28.62 -26.15 29.90
CA ALA A 89 -29.41 -27.34 30.20
C ALA A 89 -30.77 -27.26 29.47
N ARG A 90 -31.14 -28.32 28.76
CA ARG A 90 -32.36 -28.39 27.95
C ARG A 90 -33.20 -29.59 28.36
N GLN A 91 -34.51 -29.45 28.24
CA GLN A 91 -35.44 -30.54 28.52
C GLN A 91 -35.39 -31.61 27.41
N ILE A 92 -35.39 -32.89 27.80
CA ILE A 92 -35.32 -34.00 26.83
C ILE A 92 -36.55 -34.07 25.92
N GLN A 93 -37.76 -33.88 26.47
CA GLN A 93 -38.97 -33.96 25.66
C GLN A 93 -39.15 -32.76 24.72
N ASN A 94 -38.54 -31.61 25.05
CA ASN A 94 -38.59 -30.40 24.25
C ASN A 94 -37.27 -29.61 24.38
N PRO A 95 -36.28 -29.89 23.50
CA PRO A 95 -34.95 -29.28 23.58
C PRO A 95 -34.92 -27.76 23.36
N ASP A 96 -36.02 -27.12 22.97
CA ASP A 96 -36.11 -25.66 22.89
C ASP A 96 -36.36 -25.00 24.26
N ILE A 97 -36.71 -25.78 25.28
CA ILE A 97 -36.92 -25.29 26.65
C ILE A 97 -35.61 -25.39 27.44
N ILE A 98 -35.10 -24.23 27.86
CA ILE A 98 -33.91 -24.12 28.73
C ILE A 98 -34.36 -24.24 30.20
N VAL A 99 -33.69 -25.10 30.96
CA VAL A 99 -34.07 -25.47 32.33
C VAL A 99 -32.97 -25.10 33.33
N GLY A 100 -33.36 -24.51 34.46
CA GLY A 100 -32.44 -24.20 35.55
C GLY A 100 -31.57 -22.96 35.31
N LYS A 101 -30.56 -22.81 36.16
CA LYS A 101 -29.66 -21.65 36.14
C LYS A 101 -28.25 -22.02 36.61
N PHE A 102 -27.25 -21.33 36.06
CA PHE A 102 -25.87 -21.42 36.54
C PHE A 102 -25.66 -20.45 37.69
N VAL A 103 -25.17 -20.98 38.80
CA VAL A 103 -24.92 -20.24 40.05
C VAL A 103 -23.42 -20.08 40.34
N GLY A 104 -22.56 -20.77 39.61
CA GLY A 104 -21.10 -20.68 39.75
C GLY A 104 -20.37 -20.92 38.43
N VAL A 105 -19.31 -20.14 38.20
CA VAL A 105 -18.38 -20.29 37.07
C VAL A 105 -16.95 -20.43 37.61
N PRO A 106 -16.06 -21.17 36.93
CA PRO A 106 -14.74 -21.51 37.46
C PRO A 106 -13.75 -20.33 37.43
N ASP A 107 -13.87 -19.44 36.45
CA ASP A 107 -13.04 -18.23 36.32
C ASP A 107 -13.84 -17.10 35.66
N ALA A 108 -14.05 -16.01 36.40
CA ALA A 108 -14.82 -14.85 35.94
C ALA A 108 -14.10 -13.98 34.89
N SER A 109 -12.79 -14.18 34.70
CA SER A 109 -12.03 -13.52 33.63
C SER A 109 -12.17 -14.24 32.29
N LEU A 110 -12.38 -15.56 32.32
CA LEU A 110 -12.50 -16.42 31.13
C LEU A 110 -13.94 -16.79 30.78
N THR A 111 -14.87 -16.69 31.74
CA THR A 111 -16.27 -17.10 31.58
C THR A 111 -17.24 -16.14 32.27
N HIS A 112 -18.46 -16.07 31.74
CA HIS A 112 -19.55 -15.34 32.38
C HIS A 112 -20.89 -16.04 32.14
N VAL A 113 -21.85 -15.72 33.01
CA VAL A 113 -23.24 -16.14 32.88
C VAL A 113 -24.00 -15.11 32.05
N THR A 114 -24.89 -15.57 31.19
CA THR A 114 -25.78 -14.74 30.37
C THR A 114 -27.22 -15.26 30.47
N THR A 115 -28.15 -14.45 29.97
CA THR A 115 -29.58 -14.73 30.00
C THR A 115 -30.07 -14.90 28.57
N CYS A 116 -30.55 -16.11 28.24
CA CYS A 116 -31.14 -16.42 26.94
C CYS A 116 -32.67 -16.38 26.98
N SER A 117 -33.27 -17.12 27.90
CA SER A 117 -34.71 -17.18 28.14
C SER A 117 -35.04 -16.77 29.58
N ASN A 118 -34.32 -17.33 30.54
CA ASN A 118 -34.48 -17.07 31.97
C ASN A 118 -33.16 -16.52 32.57
N PRO A 119 -33.23 -15.74 33.66
CA PRO A 119 -32.05 -15.20 34.31
C PRO A 119 -31.03 -16.29 34.64
N ASN A 120 -29.79 -16.09 34.19
CA ASN A 120 -28.65 -16.96 34.45
C ASN A 120 -28.75 -18.39 33.89
N ASP A 121 -29.55 -18.60 32.84
CA ASP A 121 -29.79 -19.94 32.26
C ASP A 121 -28.67 -20.47 31.37
N THR A 122 -27.68 -19.63 31.04
CA THR A 122 -26.65 -19.93 30.04
C THR A 122 -25.28 -19.44 30.47
N VAL A 123 -24.22 -20.19 30.16
CA VAL A 123 -22.83 -19.75 30.35
C VAL A 123 -22.05 -19.73 29.05
N THR A 124 -21.16 -18.74 28.90
CA THR A 124 -20.30 -18.57 27.74
C THR A 124 -18.94 -17.99 28.14
N HIS A 125 -17.99 -17.99 27.22
CA HIS A 125 -16.66 -17.40 27.43
C HIS A 125 -16.71 -15.87 27.53
N SER A 126 -15.76 -15.24 28.21
CA SER A 126 -15.57 -13.77 28.29
C SER A 126 -14.19 -13.31 27.82
N SER A 127 -13.39 -14.24 27.28
CA SER A 127 -12.05 -14.00 26.75
C SER A 127 -11.78 -14.99 25.60
N PRO A 128 -11.01 -14.60 24.56
CA PRO A 128 -10.61 -15.51 23.49
C PRO A 128 -9.42 -16.41 23.88
N GLU A 129 -8.86 -16.25 25.07
CA GLU A 129 -7.75 -17.08 25.55
C GLU A 129 -8.15 -18.56 25.66
N ASP A 130 -7.19 -19.44 25.38
CA ASP A 130 -7.37 -20.89 25.48
C ASP A 130 -7.72 -21.29 26.91
N LYS A 131 -8.84 -22.02 27.06
CA LYS A 131 -9.33 -22.47 28.36
C LYS A 131 -9.00 -23.95 28.56
N PRO A 132 -8.66 -24.36 29.80
CA PRO A 132 -8.59 -25.77 30.17
C PRO A 132 -10.02 -26.36 30.28
N ALA A 133 -10.14 -27.60 30.75
CA ALA A 133 -11.44 -28.15 31.12
C ALA A 133 -12.11 -27.27 32.21
N MET A 134 -13.36 -26.88 31.97
CA MET A 134 -14.08 -25.93 32.81
C MET A 134 -15.21 -26.63 33.55
N THR A 135 -15.34 -26.39 34.86
CA THR A 135 -16.42 -26.96 35.69
C THR A 135 -17.34 -25.85 36.18
N PHE A 136 -18.63 -25.99 35.90
CA PHE A 136 -19.69 -25.03 36.22
C PHE A 136 -20.63 -25.62 37.26
N THR A 137 -21.21 -24.76 38.09
CA THR A 137 -22.23 -25.15 39.07
C THR A 137 -23.60 -24.73 38.58
N TRP A 138 -24.44 -25.73 38.28
CA TRP A 138 -25.81 -25.55 37.81
C TRP A 138 -26.81 -25.90 38.91
N GLN A 139 -27.92 -25.19 39.00
CA GLN A 139 -28.99 -25.40 39.98
C GLN A 139 -30.29 -25.82 39.30
N ALA A 140 -30.89 -26.92 39.77
CA ALA A 140 -32.18 -27.40 39.32
C ALA A 140 -33.31 -26.46 39.76
N PRO A 141 -34.31 -26.15 38.90
CA PRO A 141 -35.51 -25.45 39.34
C PRO A 141 -36.26 -26.22 40.43
N SER A 142 -36.93 -25.49 41.33
CA SER A 142 -37.76 -26.09 42.37
C SER A 142 -39.10 -26.64 41.84
N ASP A 143 -39.50 -26.23 40.65
CA ASP A 143 -40.79 -26.49 40.02
C ASP A 143 -40.72 -27.40 38.78
N PHE A 144 -39.54 -27.95 38.48
CA PHE A 144 -39.33 -28.83 37.33
C PHE A 144 -39.08 -30.27 37.76
N LEU A 145 -39.74 -31.23 37.12
CA LEU A 145 -39.50 -32.66 37.28
C LEU A 145 -39.41 -33.31 35.91
N GLY A 146 -38.35 -34.09 35.66
CA GLY A 146 -38.13 -34.72 34.38
C GLY A 146 -36.66 -34.81 33.99
N GLY A 147 -36.41 -35.32 32.79
CA GLY A 147 -35.07 -35.48 32.23
C GLY A 147 -34.57 -34.20 31.56
N ILE A 148 -33.32 -33.86 31.83
CA ILE A 148 -32.56 -32.81 31.12
C ILE A 148 -31.29 -33.39 30.51
N GLU A 149 -30.77 -32.67 29.52
CA GLU A 149 -29.42 -32.84 28.98
C GLU A 149 -28.70 -31.50 28.97
N PHE A 150 -27.39 -31.51 29.23
CA PHE A 150 -26.56 -30.35 28.99
C PHE A 150 -26.10 -30.37 27.55
N ARG A 151 -26.29 -29.26 26.83
CA ARG A 151 -25.90 -29.10 25.44
C ARG A 151 -24.96 -27.92 25.29
N ALA A 152 -23.86 -28.14 24.60
CA ALA A 152 -22.89 -27.11 24.30
C ALA A 152 -22.53 -27.03 22.82
N THR A 153 -22.08 -25.85 22.45
CA THR A 153 -21.22 -25.65 21.28
C THR A 153 -19.83 -25.30 21.77
N VAL A 154 -18.83 -26.02 21.30
CA VAL A 154 -17.42 -25.85 21.70
C VAL A 154 -16.60 -25.48 20.48
N ALA A 155 -15.92 -24.33 20.54
CA ALA A 155 -15.01 -23.85 19.53
C ALA A 155 -13.57 -24.10 19.98
N GLN A 156 -12.82 -24.84 19.16
CA GLN A 156 -11.39 -25.01 19.33
C GLN A 156 -10.62 -23.80 18.78
N SER A 157 -11.12 -23.22 17.68
CA SER A 157 -10.57 -22.03 17.05
C SER A 157 -11.69 -21.21 16.41
N TYR A 158 -11.38 -20.04 15.86
CA TYR A 158 -12.34 -19.22 15.10
C TYR A 158 -13.07 -20.01 13.99
N ALA A 159 -12.36 -20.93 13.33
CA ALA A 159 -12.86 -21.67 12.18
C ALA A 159 -13.26 -23.12 12.47
N THR A 160 -13.07 -23.59 13.71
CA THR A 160 -13.27 -24.99 14.05
C THR A 160 -14.11 -25.09 15.32
N PHE A 161 -15.36 -25.52 15.16
CA PHE A 161 -16.29 -25.71 16.27
C PHE A 161 -17.24 -26.88 16.02
N TRP A 162 -17.73 -27.46 17.10
CA TRP A 162 -18.73 -28.52 17.09
C TRP A 162 -19.97 -28.04 17.83
N LYS A 163 -21.14 -28.29 17.24
CA LYS A 163 -22.45 -28.06 17.87
C LYS A 163 -22.99 -29.37 18.43
N ASN A 164 -23.93 -29.25 19.36
CA ASN A 164 -24.68 -30.39 19.91
C ASN A 164 -23.75 -31.39 20.60
N VAL A 165 -22.77 -30.86 21.35
CA VAL A 165 -22.03 -31.67 22.30
C VAL A 165 -22.95 -31.84 23.50
N GLU A 166 -23.45 -33.05 23.72
CA GLU A 166 -24.50 -33.35 24.70
C GLU A 166 -23.96 -34.22 25.85
N SER A 167 -24.48 -34.00 27.06
CA SER A 167 -24.19 -34.85 28.22
C SER A 167 -25.05 -36.11 28.23
N PRO A 168 -24.72 -37.12 29.06
CA PRO A 168 -25.69 -38.12 29.47
C PRO A 168 -26.93 -37.49 30.13
N LEU A 169 -28.04 -38.23 30.12
CA LEU A 169 -29.29 -37.85 30.76
C LEU A 169 -29.08 -37.57 32.26
N VAL A 170 -29.66 -36.46 32.73
CA VAL A 170 -29.78 -36.16 34.16
C VAL A 170 -31.27 -36.06 34.52
N GLU A 171 -31.70 -36.82 35.51
CA GLU A 171 -33.08 -36.74 36.02
C GLU A 171 -33.18 -35.76 37.18
N VAL A 172 -34.10 -34.78 37.05
CA VAL A 172 -34.50 -33.92 38.16
C VAL A 172 -35.59 -34.62 38.94
N VAL A 173 -35.28 -35.01 40.18
CA VAL A 173 -36.13 -35.82 41.07
C VAL A 173 -36.71 -34.99 42.21
N THR A 174 -37.73 -35.51 42.88
CA THR A 174 -38.35 -34.82 44.03
C THR A 174 -37.37 -34.68 45.20
N PRO A 175 -37.57 -33.68 46.09
CA PRO A 175 -36.73 -33.47 47.27
C PRO A 175 -36.59 -34.67 48.20
N ASP A 176 -37.53 -35.63 48.18
CA ASP A 176 -37.51 -36.80 49.05
C ASP A 176 -36.76 -38.01 48.46
N THR A 177 -36.37 -37.96 47.18
CA THR A 177 -35.76 -39.09 46.46
C THR A 177 -34.30 -39.32 46.84
N VAL A 178 -33.93 -40.49 47.38
CA VAL A 178 -32.55 -40.83 47.76
C VAL A 178 -31.64 -40.96 46.52
N VAL A 179 -30.92 -39.88 46.18
CA VAL A 179 -29.89 -39.88 45.12
C VAL A 179 -28.64 -40.60 45.63
N SER A 180 -28.27 -41.71 44.99
CA SER A 180 -27.00 -42.41 45.27
C SER A 180 -25.86 -41.76 44.48
N ALA A 181 -24.90 -41.14 45.16
CA ALA A 181 -23.69 -40.60 44.53
C ALA A 181 -22.79 -41.75 44.02
N PRO A 182 -22.20 -41.68 42.81
CA PRO A 182 -21.16 -42.63 42.41
C PRO A 182 -19.91 -42.40 43.26
N ALA A 183 -19.42 -43.45 43.92
CA ALA A 183 -18.15 -43.44 44.62
C ALA A 183 -17.01 -43.16 43.63
N ALA A 184 -16.10 -42.25 44.00
CA ALA A 184 -14.86 -41.97 43.29
C ALA A 184 -14.08 -43.27 43.05
N ALA A 185 -13.93 -43.68 41.80
CA ALA A 185 -13.15 -44.86 41.45
C ALA A 185 -11.65 -44.54 41.60
N ALA A 186 -11.02 -45.21 42.57
CA ALA A 186 -9.57 -45.28 42.75
C ALA A 186 -8.87 -45.90 41.52
N PRO A 187 -7.57 -45.59 41.28
CA PRO A 187 -6.86 -46.00 40.08
C PRO A 187 -6.56 -47.50 40.13
N ARG A 188 -6.97 -48.24 39.09
CA ARG A 188 -6.64 -49.66 38.93
C ARG A 188 -5.36 -49.79 38.09
N SER A 189 -4.34 -50.40 38.69
CA SER A 189 -3.05 -50.71 38.09
C SER A 189 -3.07 -52.01 37.26
N THR A 190 -2.16 -52.04 36.28
CA THR A 190 -1.55 -53.18 35.55
C THR A 190 -2.43 -54.08 34.67
N SER A 191 -2.21 -54.05 33.34
CA SER A 191 -1.33 -55.02 32.62
C SER A 191 -1.40 -54.83 31.09
N ALA A 192 -0.25 -54.75 30.41
CA ALA A 192 -0.09 -55.08 28.97
C ALA A 192 -0.16 -56.63 28.78
N PRO A 193 -0.22 -57.26 27.58
CA PRO A 193 -0.02 -56.85 26.16
C PRO A 193 -1.17 -57.45 25.24
N PRO A 194 -1.11 -57.66 23.89
CA PRO A 194 -0.02 -57.53 22.90
C PRO A 194 -0.32 -56.76 21.59
N ALA A 195 0.76 -56.57 20.83
CA ALA A 195 0.85 -55.97 19.50
C ALA A 195 0.31 -56.94 18.38
N PRO A 196 0.12 -56.44 17.14
CA PRO A 196 -0.93 -56.87 16.20
C PRO A 196 -0.55 -58.07 15.32
N PRO A 197 -1.51 -58.68 14.59
CA PRO A 197 -1.18 -59.61 13.52
C PRO A 197 -0.80 -58.86 12.25
N VAL A 198 0.29 -59.34 11.66
CA VAL A 198 0.82 -59.06 10.33
C VAL A 198 -0.02 -59.77 9.28
N ILE A 199 -0.37 -59.08 8.19
CA ILE A 199 -0.73 -59.71 6.90
C ILE A 199 0.08 -59.01 5.79
N MET A 200 1.13 -59.71 5.34
CA MET A 200 1.69 -59.70 3.97
C MET A 200 0.66 -60.35 3.03
N GLU A 201 0.57 -60.18 1.72
CA GLU A 201 1.24 -59.45 0.63
C GLU A 201 0.38 -59.79 -0.61
N SER A 202 0.28 -58.91 -1.60
CA SER A 202 0.08 -59.37 -2.97
C SER A 202 0.72 -58.40 -3.96
N LYS A 203 1.91 -58.80 -4.41
CA LYS A 203 2.59 -58.37 -5.64
C LYS A 203 1.65 -58.41 -6.84
N VAL A 204 1.78 -57.42 -7.72
CA VAL A 204 1.57 -57.60 -9.16
C VAL A 204 2.89 -57.33 -9.86
N VAL A 205 3.25 -58.30 -10.67
CA VAL A 205 4.53 -58.51 -11.37
C VAL A 205 4.53 -57.77 -12.71
N GLU A 206 5.70 -57.22 -13.07
CA GLU A 206 6.07 -56.74 -14.40
C GLU A 206 5.95 -57.83 -15.47
N VAL A 207 5.51 -57.44 -16.67
CA VAL A 207 5.90 -58.14 -17.91
C VAL A 207 6.45 -57.10 -18.88
N VAL A 208 7.64 -57.44 -19.37
CA VAL A 208 8.56 -56.67 -20.22
C VAL A 208 8.28 -56.95 -21.70
N THR A 209 8.76 -56.02 -22.54
CA THR A 209 9.29 -56.14 -23.93
C THR A 209 8.38 -55.64 -25.08
N PRO A 210 8.95 -55.25 -26.25
CA PRO A 210 9.67 -53.98 -26.44
C PRO A 210 9.36 -53.30 -27.80
N ASP A 211 10.12 -52.24 -28.08
CA ASP A 211 10.45 -51.67 -29.40
C ASP A 211 9.36 -50.93 -30.19
N THR A 212 9.52 -49.60 -30.31
CA THR A 212 9.82 -49.00 -31.62
C THR A 212 10.38 -47.59 -31.51
N VAL A 213 11.57 -47.42 -32.08
CA VAL A 213 12.24 -46.16 -32.44
C VAL A 213 11.55 -45.57 -33.66
N VAL A 214 11.21 -44.29 -33.66
CA VAL A 214 10.98 -43.54 -34.91
C VAL A 214 11.74 -42.22 -34.86
N SER A 215 12.78 -42.20 -35.69
CA SER A 215 13.64 -41.10 -36.04
C SER A 215 12.89 -39.99 -36.79
N ALA A 216 13.39 -38.77 -36.62
CA ALA A 216 13.10 -37.63 -37.49
C ALA A 216 13.45 -37.93 -38.96
N PRO A 217 12.80 -37.24 -39.91
CA PRO A 217 13.42 -36.95 -41.19
C PRO A 217 13.58 -35.45 -41.42
N ALA A 218 14.74 -35.13 -42.00
CA ALA A 218 15.12 -33.83 -42.51
C ALA A 218 14.47 -33.53 -43.86
N ALA A 219 14.35 -32.23 -44.13
CA ALA A 219 14.51 -31.53 -45.41
C ALA A 219 13.91 -32.14 -46.70
N ALA A 220 12.90 -31.45 -47.23
CA ALA A 220 12.69 -31.35 -48.68
C ALA A 220 12.16 -29.95 -49.05
N ALA A 221 12.75 -29.38 -50.10
CA ALA A 221 12.55 -28.03 -50.61
C ALA A 221 11.12 -27.75 -51.13
N PRO A 222 10.64 -26.49 -51.13
CA PRO A 222 9.45 -26.12 -51.88
C PRO A 222 9.77 -25.74 -53.32
N ARG A 223 9.05 -26.38 -54.25
CA ARG A 223 8.95 -26.03 -55.66
C ARG A 223 8.25 -24.68 -55.85
N SER A 224 8.75 -23.96 -56.86
CA SER A 224 8.16 -22.76 -57.44
C SER A 224 6.80 -23.03 -58.09
N THR A 225 5.79 -22.23 -57.75
CA THR A 225 4.69 -21.89 -58.65
C THR A 225 4.37 -20.41 -58.51
N SER A 226 4.59 -19.68 -59.59
CA SER A 226 4.35 -18.26 -59.78
C SER A 226 2.85 -17.92 -59.75
N ALA A 227 2.45 -16.94 -58.94
CA ALA A 227 1.18 -16.22 -59.06
C ALA A 227 1.43 -14.85 -59.73
N PRO A 228 0.48 -14.34 -60.55
CA PRO A 228 0.66 -13.12 -61.33
C PRO A 228 0.59 -11.84 -60.47
N PRO A 229 1.25 -10.74 -60.89
CA PRO A 229 1.37 -9.53 -60.08
C PRO A 229 0.06 -8.72 -60.05
N ALA A 230 -0.27 -8.21 -58.86
CA ALA A 230 -1.27 -7.17 -58.68
C ALA A 230 -0.74 -5.81 -59.20
N PRO A 231 -1.61 -4.92 -59.70
CA PRO A 231 -1.20 -3.63 -60.26
C PRO A 231 -0.59 -2.70 -59.20
N PRO A 232 0.32 -1.78 -59.60
CA PRO A 232 1.07 -0.97 -58.65
C PRO A 232 0.15 0.10 -58.05
N VAL A 233 0.07 0.10 -56.72
CA VAL A 233 -0.42 1.25 -55.96
C VAL A 233 0.68 2.31 -56.02
N ILE A 234 0.36 3.45 -56.63
CA ILE A 234 1.21 4.65 -56.62
C ILE A 234 1.23 5.13 -55.16
N MET A 235 2.28 4.77 -54.43
CA MET A 235 2.61 5.46 -53.18
C MET A 235 3.27 6.77 -53.57
N GLU A 236 2.57 7.87 -53.31
CA GLU A 236 3.16 9.19 -53.35
C GLU A 236 4.32 9.23 -52.35
N SER A 237 5.55 9.30 -52.89
CA SER A 237 6.77 9.37 -52.10
C SER A 237 6.79 10.70 -51.36
N LYS A 238 6.52 10.66 -50.06
CA LYS A 238 6.86 11.72 -49.12
C LYS A 238 8.32 12.14 -49.39
N PRO A 239 8.63 13.45 -49.52
CA PRO A 239 9.98 13.88 -49.84
C PRO A 239 10.94 13.29 -48.81
N LYS A 240 11.99 12.63 -49.29
CA LYS A 240 13.11 12.21 -48.46
C LYS A 240 13.75 13.49 -47.92
N GLN A 241 13.44 13.83 -46.67
CA GLN A 241 14.15 14.87 -45.93
C GLN A 241 15.64 14.51 -46.00
N GLU A 242 16.44 15.35 -46.67
CA GLU A 242 17.89 15.25 -46.61
C GLU A 242 18.30 15.34 -45.14
N ALA A 243 19.16 14.41 -44.71
CA ALA A 243 19.71 14.43 -43.36
C ALA A 243 20.50 15.73 -43.21
N VAL A 244 20.05 16.60 -42.32
CA VAL A 244 20.79 17.81 -41.94
C VAL A 244 22.16 17.36 -41.43
N PRO A 245 23.27 17.92 -41.94
CA PRO A 245 24.59 17.60 -41.43
C PRO A 245 24.63 17.83 -39.92
N LEU A 246 25.08 16.81 -39.16
CA LEU A 246 25.26 16.92 -37.72
C LEU A 246 26.27 18.04 -37.42
N ASP A 247 26.06 18.77 -36.32
CA ASP A 247 27.04 19.77 -35.88
C ASP A 247 28.38 19.09 -35.54
N VAL A 248 29.47 19.81 -35.77
CA VAL A 248 30.87 19.34 -35.57
C VAL A 248 31.14 18.77 -34.17
N ILE A 249 30.39 19.21 -33.16
CA ILE A 249 30.56 18.71 -31.79
C ILE A 249 30.23 17.22 -31.67
N TYR A 250 29.32 16.70 -32.50
CA TYR A 250 28.92 15.30 -32.49
C TYR A 250 29.91 14.39 -33.24
N ASP A 251 30.76 14.97 -34.09
CA ASP A 251 31.78 14.23 -34.82
C ASP A 251 32.79 13.62 -33.84
N GLY A 252 32.93 12.30 -33.89
CA GLY A 252 33.87 11.55 -33.05
C GLY A 252 33.32 11.09 -31.70
N CYS A 253 32.05 11.36 -31.35
CA CYS A 253 31.43 10.91 -30.09
C CYS A 253 31.34 9.37 -29.93
N ALA A 254 31.53 8.61 -31.01
CA ALA A 254 31.61 7.14 -30.99
C ALA A 254 33.02 6.60 -31.30
N ASP A 255 33.98 7.47 -31.64
CA ASP A 255 35.26 7.06 -32.23
C ASP A 255 36.47 7.52 -31.41
N ASN A 256 36.48 8.77 -30.95
CA ASN A 256 37.64 9.36 -30.25
C ASN A 256 37.31 10.41 -29.18
N LYS A 257 36.04 10.75 -28.97
CA LYS A 257 35.59 11.68 -27.92
C LYS A 257 34.75 10.96 -26.86
N LEU A 258 34.80 11.45 -25.63
CA LEU A 258 33.76 11.23 -24.63
C LEU A 258 32.65 12.24 -24.86
N CYS A 259 31.41 11.81 -25.05
CA CYS A 259 30.29 12.73 -25.21
C CYS A 259 29.19 12.48 -24.19
N PHE A 260 28.66 13.55 -23.63
CA PHE A 260 27.53 13.52 -22.71
C PHE A 260 26.58 14.66 -23.03
N GLY A 261 25.30 14.34 -23.21
CA GLY A 261 24.30 15.29 -23.66
C GLY A 261 22.94 15.04 -23.02
N VAL A 262 22.13 16.09 -23.03
CA VAL A 262 20.77 16.11 -22.52
C VAL A 262 19.85 16.68 -23.60
N PRO A 263 18.71 16.04 -23.90
CA PRO A 263 18.13 14.87 -23.22
C PRO A 263 18.80 13.51 -23.55
N GLU A 264 18.35 12.43 -22.91
CA GLU A 264 18.85 11.08 -23.21
C GLU A 264 18.72 10.76 -24.71
N ASN A 265 19.74 10.11 -25.27
CA ASN A 265 19.82 9.74 -26.69
C ASN A 265 19.81 10.91 -27.69
N CYS A 266 20.11 12.14 -27.27
CA CYS A 266 20.19 13.29 -28.18
C CYS A 266 21.45 13.29 -29.06
N ILE A 267 22.56 12.68 -28.59
CA ILE A 267 23.84 12.65 -29.33
C ILE A 267 23.71 11.98 -30.71
N PRO A 268 23.17 10.75 -30.85
CA PRO A 268 23.02 10.13 -32.16
C PRO A 268 22.01 10.86 -33.07
N LYS A 269 21.10 11.67 -32.49
CA LYS A 269 20.13 12.49 -33.24
C LYS A 269 20.67 13.86 -33.63
N GLY A 270 21.69 14.36 -32.93
CA GLY A 270 22.25 15.69 -33.12
C GLY A 270 21.43 16.84 -32.56
N ASP A 271 20.46 16.57 -31.68
CA ASP A 271 19.44 17.52 -31.22
C ASP A 271 19.55 17.88 -29.73
N CYS A 272 20.73 17.72 -29.13
CA CYS A 272 20.93 18.02 -27.71
C CYS A 272 20.61 19.48 -27.36
N LYS A 273 19.89 19.67 -26.25
CA LYS A 273 19.70 20.99 -25.63
C LYS A 273 20.99 21.49 -25.01
N ALA A 274 21.78 20.59 -24.43
CA ALA A 274 23.14 20.85 -24.01
C ALA A 274 23.99 19.59 -24.19
N VAL A 275 25.24 19.75 -24.59
CA VAL A 275 26.19 18.66 -24.79
C VAL A 275 27.61 19.11 -24.42
N VAL A 276 28.36 18.20 -23.82
CA VAL A 276 29.79 18.29 -23.61
C VAL A 276 30.48 17.15 -24.34
N ALA A 277 31.51 17.47 -25.10
CA ALA A 277 32.40 16.50 -25.74
C ALA A 277 33.84 16.73 -25.27
N ILE A 278 34.57 15.65 -24.97
CA ILE A 278 35.93 15.71 -24.46
C ILE A 278 36.82 14.88 -25.37
N PHE A 279 37.84 15.50 -25.93
CA PHE A 279 38.86 14.85 -26.74
C PHE A 279 40.19 14.88 -25.99
N VAL A 280 40.84 13.71 -25.90
CA VAL A 280 42.12 13.56 -25.20
C VAL A 280 43.19 13.14 -26.19
N SER A 281 44.30 13.88 -26.22
CA SER A 281 45.47 13.56 -27.05
C SER A 281 46.74 13.80 -26.25
N GLY A 282 47.35 12.72 -25.74
CA GLY A 282 48.49 12.80 -24.83
C GLY A 282 48.11 13.51 -23.52
N ASP A 283 48.75 14.65 -23.26
CA ASP A 283 48.52 15.53 -22.11
C ASP A 283 47.55 16.69 -22.40
N LYS A 284 46.84 16.64 -23.53
CA LYS A 284 45.91 17.68 -23.96
C LYS A 284 44.47 17.20 -23.76
N TYR A 285 43.75 17.87 -22.87
CA TYR A 285 42.32 17.67 -22.64
C TYR A 285 41.56 18.85 -23.24
N THR A 286 40.88 18.59 -24.35
CA THR A 286 40.08 19.57 -25.07
C THR A 286 38.61 19.31 -24.80
N PHE A 287 37.92 20.31 -24.31
CA PHE A 287 36.48 20.30 -24.06
C PHE A 287 35.77 21.11 -25.13
N GLU A 288 34.63 20.61 -25.56
CA GLU A 288 33.68 21.29 -26.41
C GLU A 288 32.34 21.34 -25.70
N LEU A 289 31.71 22.51 -25.63
CA LEU A 289 30.37 22.68 -25.08
C LEU A 289 29.46 23.29 -26.15
N GLN A 290 28.24 22.79 -26.24
CA GLN A 290 27.20 23.40 -27.05
C GLN A 290 25.88 23.44 -26.30
N GLY A 291 25.21 24.59 -26.32
CA GLY A 291 23.83 24.74 -25.86
C GLY A 291 22.93 25.22 -26.99
N THR A 292 21.75 24.63 -27.11
CA THR A 292 20.73 24.95 -28.12
C THR A 292 19.59 25.76 -27.52
N GLY A 293 18.95 26.62 -28.32
CA GLY A 293 17.77 27.39 -27.87
C GLY A 293 18.11 28.80 -27.37
N ASN A 294 19.11 29.45 -27.97
CA ASN A 294 19.60 30.79 -27.61
C ASN A 294 20.01 30.94 -26.13
N PRO A 295 20.76 30.00 -25.53
CA PRO A 295 21.14 30.09 -24.13
C PRO A 295 22.04 31.30 -23.86
N LYS A 296 21.98 31.82 -22.63
CA LYS A 296 22.94 32.84 -22.16
C LYS A 296 24.26 32.18 -21.78
N TYR A 297 24.23 30.96 -21.28
CA TYR A 297 25.43 30.17 -20.99
C TYR A 297 25.20 28.67 -21.17
N VAL A 298 26.29 27.95 -21.43
CA VAL A 298 26.39 26.48 -21.34
C VAL A 298 27.60 26.16 -20.48
N ALA A 299 27.52 25.16 -19.61
CA ALA A 299 28.60 24.79 -18.72
C ALA A 299 28.72 23.28 -18.53
N ALA A 300 29.92 22.83 -18.19
CA ALA A 300 30.18 21.48 -17.73
C ALA A 300 30.84 21.49 -16.34
N GLY A 301 30.47 20.51 -15.51
CA GLY A 301 31.01 20.34 -14.17
C GLY A 301 31.76 19.02 -14.02
N LEU A 302 32.86 19.05 -13.26
CA LEU A 302 33.58 17.88 -12.78
C LEU A 302 33.26 17.66 -11.31
N SER A 303 32.53 16.59 -11.02
CA SER A 303 32.05 16.25 -9.69
C SER A 303 32.62 14.92 -9.19
N MET A 304 32.62 14.76 -7.87
CA MET A 304 32.93 13.50 -7.17
C MET A 304 31.67 12.69 -6.84
N ASP A 305 30.48 13.24 -7.07
CA ASP A 305 29.22 12.54 -6.90
C ASP A 305 28.21 12.90 -8.02
N THR A 306 26.99 12.38 -7.95
CA THR A 306 25.94 12.63 -8.96
C THR A 306 25.12 13.88 -8.69
N LYS A 307 25.51 14.73 -7.73
CA LYS A 307 24.72 15.87 -7.25
C LYS A 307 25.45 17.17 -7.51
N MET A 308 24.74 18.14 -8.07
CA MET A 308 25.30 19.49 -8.26
C MET A 308 25.53 20.19 -6.92
N GLY A 309 26.73 20.69 -6.74
CA GLY A 309 27.23 21.40 -5.56
C GLY A 309 28.57 20.82 -5.11
N ASP A 310 29.53 21.69 -4.81
CA ASP A 310 30.93 21.37 -4.50
C ASP A 310 31.75 20.85 -5.71
N ASP A 311 31.50 21.42 -6.90
CA ASP A 311 32.08 21.01 -8.18
C ASP A 311 32.97 22.09 -8.81
N SER A 312 33.95 21.66 -9.60
CA SER A 312 34.68 22.56 -10.51
C SER A 312 33.95 22.63 -11.84
N ALA A 313 33.45 23.81 -12.18
CA ALA A 313 32.71 24.06 -13.41
C ALA A 313 33.52 24.89 -14.42
N MET A 314 33.22 24.68 -15.70
CA MET A 314 33.70 25.46 -16.82
C MET A 314 32.49 25.93 -17.62
N GLU A 315 32.37 27.23 -17.81
CA GLU A 315 31.17 27.85 -18.38
C GLU A 315 31.52 28.78 -19.54
N CYS A 316 30.77 28.65 -20.63
CA CYS A 316 30.83 29.53 -21.78
C CYS A 316 29.61 30.43 -21.79
N VAL A 317 29.85 31.74 -21.84
CA VAL A 317 28.83 32.77 -21.66
C VAL A 317 28.77 33.66 -22.88
N ARG A 318 27.57 33.89 -23.39
CA ARG A 318 27.29 34.87 -24.44
C ARG A 318 27.26 36.26 -23.84
N ASN A 319 28.22 37.09 -24.21
CA ASN A 319 28.25 38.51 -23.86
C ASN A 319 27.24 39.31 -24.71
N ASP A 320 26.88 40.50 -24.22
CA ASP A 320 25.92 41.36 -24.91
C ASP A 320 26.46 41.93 -26.23
N ASN A 321 27.79 41.91 -26.41
CA ASN A 321 28.46 42.26 -27.67
C ASN A 321 28.50 41.10 -28.69
N GLY A 322 27.83 39.98 -28.41
CA GLY A 322 27.80 38.81 -29.29
C GLY A 322 29.06 37.94 -29.28
N ARG A 323 30.04 38.22 -28.41
CA ARG A 323 31.21 37.34 -28.19
C ARG A 323 30.91 36.29 -27.13
N VAL A 324 31.63 35.17 -27.21
CA VAL A 324 31.61 34.14 -26.16
C VAL A 324 32.84 34.31 -25.28
N SER A 325 32.61 34.31 -23.97
CA SER A 325 33.69 34.28 -22.96
C SER A 325 33.66 32.96 -22.22
N LEU A 326 34.84 32.43 -21.90
CA LEU A 326 35.03 31.23 -21.11
C LEU A 326 35.45 31.62 -19.69
N PHE A 327 34.84 30.98 -18.71
CA PHE A 327 35.17 31.14 -17.29
C PHE A 327 35.23 29.78 -16.60
N THR A 328 35.88 29.74 -15.45
CA THR A 328 35.75 28.65 -14.49
C THR A 328 35.02 29.14 -13.25
N SER A 329 34.30 28.25 -12.59
CA SER A 329 33.56 28.57 -11.38
C SER A 329 33.54 27.41 -10.41
N TRP A 330 33.34 27.72 -9.13
CA TRP A 330 33.05 26.74 -8.09
C TRP A 330 31.55 26.73 -7.81
N THR A 331 30.93 25.56 -7.76
CA THR A 331 29.51 25.41 -7.40
C THR A 331 29.36 25.11 -5.91
N TYR A 332 28.33 25.64 -5.26
CA TYR A 332 28.05 25.44 -3.84
C TYR A 332 26.70 24.74 -3.64
N PRO A 333 26.59 23.79 -2.71
CA PRO A 333 25.34 23.14 -2.41
C PRO A 333 24.44 24.06 -1.57
N LYS A 334 23.25 24.36 -2.09
CA LYS A 334 22.07 24.80 -1.31
C LYS A 334 22.24 26.08 -0.47
N ALA A 335 23.22 26.92 -0.78
CA ALA A 335 23.38 28.25 -0.19
C ALA A 335 24.03 29.23 -1.19
N GLU A 336 23.64 30.51 -1.11
CA GLU A 336 24.33 31.58 -1.82
C GLU A 336 25.83 31.56 -1.46
N PRO A 337 26.75 31.71 -2.44
CA PRO A 337 26.50 32.28 -3.76
C PRO A 337 26.03 31.30 -4.86
N TYR A 338 25.80 30.01 -4.56
CA TYR A 338 25.53 28.88 -5.48
C TYR A 338 26.58 28.60 -6.55
N VAL A 339 27.15 29.64 -7.15
CA VAL A 339 28.25 29.58 -8.11
C VAL A 339 29.14 30.79 -7.89
N SER A 340 30.46 30.64 -8.03
CA SER A 340 31.40 31.74 -7.85
C SER A 340 32.61 31.56 -8.76
N ARG A 341 32.85 32.54 -9.66
CA ARG A 341 34.07 32.55 -10.48
C ARG A 341 35.31 32.94 -9.69
N THR A 342 35.17 33.80 -8.69
CA THR A 342 36.29 34.26 -7.84
C THR A 342 36.94 33.12 -7.06
N ASP A 343 36.14 32.09 -6.78
CA ASP A 343 36.55 30.88 -6.06
C ASP A 343 37.24 29.84 -6.94
N SER A 344 37.42 30.14 -8.23
CA SER A 344 38.06 29.26 -9.20
C SER A 344 39.10 30.02 -10.03
N PRO A 345 40.31 29.47 -10.23
CA PRO A 345 41.33 30.12 -11.05
C PRO A 345 40.89 30.13 -12.52
N GLN A 346 40.90 31.32 -13.15
CA GLN A 346 40.47 31.48 -14.55
C GLN A 346 41.53 31.00 -15.55
N GLU A 347 42.79 30.94 -15.13
CA GLU A 347 43.95 30.62 -15.98
C GLU A 347 44.03 29.13 -16.36
N ILE A 348 43.28 28.25 -15.69
CA ILE A 348 43.35 26.78 -15.91
C ILE A 348 42.62 26.32 -17.17
N VAL A 349 42.00 27.27 -17.89
CA VAL A 349 41.32 27.02 -19.17
C VAL A 349 41.75 28.02 -20.23
N GLN A 350 41.82 27.57 -21.47
CA GLN A 350 42.20 28.40 -22.62
C GLN A 350 41.20 28.23 -23.75
N LEU A 351 40.43 29.28 -24.04
CA LEU A 351 39.49 29.29 -25.17
C LEU A 351 40.24 29.18 -26.50
N GLN A 352 39.79 28.27 -27.37
CA GLN A 352 40.38 28.03 -28.70
C GLN A 352 39.45 28.53 -29.80
N GLU A 353 38.20 28.08 -29.78
CA GLU A 353 37.19 28.42 -30.79
C GLU A 353 35.85 28.71 -30.09
N SER A 354 35.04 29.58 -30.67
CA SER A 354 33.70 29.86 -30.17
C SER A 354 32.81 30.40 -31.27
N SER A 355 31.53 30.09 -31.24
CA SER A 355 30.57 30.58 -32.22
C SER A 355 29.16 30.68 -31.64
N ILE A 356 28.35 31.52 -32.28
CA ILE A 356 26.91 31.62 -32.03
C ILE A 356 26.25 31.55 -33.41
N ILE A 357 25.78 30.35 -33.79
CA ILE A 357 25.21 30.08 -35.11
C ILE A 357 23.85 29.42 -34.89
N ASP A 358 22.82 29.89 -35.59
CA ASP A 358 21.46 29.34 -35.53
C ASP A 358 20.90 29.17 -34.10
N GLY A 359 21.25 30.12 -33.23
CA GLY A 359 20.85 30.11 -31.83
C GLY A 359 21.52 29.03 -30.97
N LYS A 360 22.59 28.40 -31.47
CA LYS A 360 23.45 27.49 -30.72
C LYS A 360 24.66 28.26 -30.21
N LEU A 361 24.95 28.14 -28.91
CA LEU A 361 26.15 28.68 -28.27
C LEU A 361 27.20 27.57 -28.23
N TYR A 362 28.32 27.73 -28.93
CA TYR A 362 29.41 26.76 -28.98
C TYR A 362 30.72 27.36 -28.45
N CYS A 363 31.50 26.56 -27.73
CA CYS A 363 32.86 26.88 -27.37
C CYS A 363 33.72 25.61 -27.29
N LYS A 364 34.99 25.77 -27.65
CA LYS A 364 36.03 24.76 -27.56
C LYS A 364 37.23 25.33 -26.84
N PHE A 365 37.71 24.61 -25.85
CA PHE A 365 38.77 25.09 -24.98
C PHE A 365 39.64 23.96 -24.44
N ARG A 366 40.87 24.29 -24.08
CA ARG A 366 41.77 23.39 -23.38
C ARG A 366 41.60 23.58 -21.87
N ARG A 367 41.61 22.50 -21.10
CA ARG A 367 41.73 22.55 -19.63
C ARG A 367 43.03 21.89 -19.18
N ASP A 368 43.68 22.46 -18.17
CA ASP A 368 44.88 21.90 -17.58
C ASP A 368 44.62 20.52 -16.95
N VAL A 369 45.56 19.60 -17.14
CA VAL A 369 45.44 18.21 -16.65
C VAL A 369 45.36 18.17 -15.13
N VAL A 370 46.14 19.02 -14.45
CA VAL A 370 46.17 19.12 -13.00
C VAL A 370 45.87 20.57 -12.62
N SER A 371 44.82 20.77 -11.83
CA SER A 371 44.41 22.09 -11.34
C SER A 371 44.01 22.01 -9.87
N VAL A 372 44.14 23.11 -9.15
CA VAL A 372 43.67 23.21 -7.75
C VAL A 372 42.54 24.24 -7.69
N VAL A 373 41.36 23.80 -7.25
CA VAL A 373 40.15 24.63 -7.13
C VAL A 373 39.58 24.43 -5.74
N GLN A 374 39.37 25.51 -4.98
CA GLN A 374 38.94 25.45 -3.57
C GLN A 374 39.76 24.48 -2.71
N GLY A 375 41.08 24.43 -2.92
CA GLY A 375 41.99 23.54 -2.19
C GLY A 375 41.88 22.05 -2.56
N ARG A 376 41.02 21.69 -3.52
CA ARG A 376 40.92 20.32 -4.06
C ARG A 376 41.72 20.19 -5.34
N THR A 377 42.47 19.10 -5.47
CA THR A 377 43.24 18.80 -6.68
C THR A 377 42.35 18.04 -7.66
N TYR A 378 42.23 18.59 -8.87
CA TYR A 378 41.57 17.96 -10.01
C TYR A 378 42.64 17.46 -10.97
N ASP A 379 42.88 16.14 -10.98
CA ASP A 379 43.71 15.44 -11.94
C ASP A 379 42.80 14.75 -12.98
N LEU A 380 42.81 15.25 -14.22
CA LEU A 380 41.96 14.76 -15.32
C LEU A 380 42.41 13.40 -15.88
N ALA A 381 43.66 13.00 -15.60
CA ALA A 381 44.25 11.77 -16.14
C ALA A 381 44.05 10.57 -15.21
N SER A 382 44.21 10.76 -13.90
CA SER A 382 44.14 9.64 -12.93
C SER A 382 42.77 9.48 -12.27
N THR A 383 41.99 10.56 -12.18
CA THR A 383 40.77 10.58 -11.37
C THR A 383 39.53 10.43 -12.24
N MET A 384 38.57 9.64 -11.74
CA MET A 384 37.27 9.44 -12.36
C MET A 384 36.30 10.49 -11.83
N TYR A 385 35.55 11.16 -12.70
CA TYR A 385 34.59 12.19 -12.31
C TYR A 385 33.19 11.87 -12.82
N ASN A 386 32.19 12.27 -12.06
CA ASN A 386 30.85 12.47 -12.60
C ASN A 386 30.87 13.76 -13.43
N LEU A 387 30.68 13.61 -14.74
CA LEU A 387 30.53 14.73 -15.66
C LEU A 387 29.09 15.27 -15.57
N MET A 388 28.97 16.59 -15.52
CA MET A 388 27.71 17.32 -15.53
C MET A 388 27.66 18.25 -16.73
N VAL A 389 26.47 18.44 -17.31
CA VAL A 389 26.24 19.40 -18.39
C VAL A 389 24.98 20.21 -18.10
N VAL A 390 25.08 21.52 -18.26
CA VAL A 390 24.00 22.46 -17.91
C VAL A 390 23.91 23.60 -18.93
N SER A 391 22.73 24.18 -19.07
CA SER A 391 22.46 25.34 -19.92
C SER A 391 21.40 26.23 -19.28
N GLY A 392 21.58 27.54 -19.40
CA GLY A 392 20.66 28.51 -18.79
C GLY A 392 20.47 29.78 -19.63
N SER A 393 19.32 30.42 -19.42
CA SER A 393 18.84 31.57 -20.19
C SER A 393 19.28 32.93 -19.61
N SER A 394 19.82 32.94 -18.39
CA SER A 394 20.10 34.18 -17.64
C SER A 394 21.42 34.16 -16.87
N MET A 395 21.90 35.35 -16.54
CA MET A 395 22.97 35.58 -15.57
C MET A 395 22.35 36.05 -14.25
N LYS A 396 22.96 35.71 -13.11
CA LYS A 396 22.57 36.30 -11.82
C LYS A 396 23.21 37.69 -11.66
N ASP A 397 24.49 37.78 -11.98
CA ASP A 397 25.27 39.02 -12.06
C ASP A 397 26.52 38.80 -12.93
N ALA A 398 27.44 39.77 -12.97
CA ALA A 398 28.64 39.71 -13.79
C ALA A 398 29.59 38.55 -13.41
N ASN A 399 29.55 38.08 -12.16
CA ASN A 399 30.44 37.05 -11.64
C ASN A 399 29.77 35.67 -11.59
N ARG A 400 28.46 35.58 -11.83
CA ARG A 400 27.66 34.38 -11.56
C ARG A 400 26.60 34.13 -12.62
N VAL A 401 26.63 32.94 -13.19
CA VAL A 401 25.56 32.45 -14.06
C VAL A 401 24.25 32.29 -13.27
N GLY A 402 23.13 32.45 -13.98
CA GLY A 402 21.80 32.24 -13.41
C GLY A 402 21.48 30.75 -13.28
N PHE A 403 20.28 30.43 -12.81
CA PHE A 403 19.83 29.05 -12.73
C PHE A 403 19.74 28.41 -14.13
N HIS A 404 20.25 27.19 -14.29
CA HIS A 404 20.19 26.33 -15.48
C HIS A 404 18.75 25.85 -15.81
N ASP A 405 17.93 26.76 -16.32
CA ASP A 405 16.52 26.53 -16.65
C ASP A 405 16.29 25.82 -18.00
N ILE A 406 17.31 25.72 -18.86
CA ILE A 406 17.19 25.15 -20.21
C ILE A 406 17.45 23.64 -20.20
N ALA A 407 18.57 23.22 -19.60
CA ALA A 407 18.95 21.82 -19.52
C ALA A 407 19.93 21.56 -18.38
N TYR A 408 19.84 20.39 -17.76
CA TYR A 408 20.75 19.94 -16.71
C TYR A 408 20.75 18.43 -16.63
N GLU A 409 21.93 17.81 -16.54
CA GLU A 409 22.05 16.38 -16.26
C GLU A 409 23.44 16.05 -15.69
N ALA A 410 23.53 14.96 -14.95
CA ALA A 410 24.78 14.41 -14.45
C ALA A 410 24.92 12.95 -14.88
N THR A 411 26.15 12.50 -15.15
CA THR A 411 26.44 11.09 -15.43
C THR A 411 26.13 10.22 -14.22
N GLY A 412 25.58 9.03 -14.44
CA GLY A 412 25.17 8.13 -13.35
C GLY A 412 26.32 7.42 -12.64
N VAL A 413 27.50 7.35 -13.27
CA VAL A 413 28.71 6.74 -12.73
C VAL A 413 29.92 7.63 -13.00
N PRO A 414 30.93 7.66 -12.11
CA PRO A 414 32.15 8.39 -12.38
C PRO A 414 32.94 7.73 -13.50
N MET A 415 33.54 8.54 -14.38
CA MET A 415 34.21 8.06 -15.58
C MET A 415 35.55 8.76 -15.82
N SER A 416 36.42 8.10 -16.58
CA SER A 416 37.68 8.71 -17.04
C SER A 416 37.34 9.62 -18.19
N LEU A 417 37.88 10.83 -18.19
CA LEU A 417 37.66 11.78 -19.29
C LEU A 417 38.34 11.33 -20.60
N ALA A 418 39.22 10.34 -20.55
CA ALA A 418 39.81 9.68 -21.72
C ALA A 418 38.98 8.51 -22.26
N THR A 419 37.85 8.17 -21.62
CA THR A 419 36.94 7.13 -22.12
C THR A 419 36.31 7.59 -23.43
N VAL A 420 36.30 6.75 -24.45
CA VAL A 420 35.63 7.06 -25.73
C VAL A 420 34.20 6.52 -25.71
N GLY A 421 33.27 7.30 -26.23
CA GLY A 421 31.87 6.90 -26.41
C GLY A 421 30.88 7.87 -25.76
N THR A 422 29.63 7.43 -25.64
CA THR A 422 28.55 8.21 -25.04
C THR A 422 28.33 7.82 -23.57
N ALA A 423 28.27 8.84 -22.72
CA ALA A 423 28.02 8.70 -21.30
C ALA A 423 26.51 8.57 -21.00
N ALA A 424 26.15 7.71 -20.05
CA ALA A 424 24.77 7.60 -19.55
C ALA A 424 24.52 8.55 -18.37
N GLY A 425 23.34 9.19 -18.38
CA GLY A 425 22.86 10.05 -17.29
C GLY A 425 22.50 9.27 -16.01
N SER A 426 22.23 10.00 -14.94
CA SER A 426 21.75 9.43 -13.68
C SER A 426 20.32 8.91 -13.82
N SER A 427 20.02 7.77 -13.20
CA SER A 427 18.69 7.16 -13.31
C SER A 427 17.66 7.95 -12.51
N LYS A 428 16.64 8.48 -13.18
CA LYS A 428 15.48 9.14 -12.54
C LYS A 428 14.42 8.15 -12.04
N LEU A 429 14.70 6.84 -12.02
CA LEU A 429 13.73 5.79 -11.74
C LEU A 429 13.11 5.91 -10.33
N LEU A 430 13.93 6.12 -9.30
CA LEU A 430 13.43 6.22 -7.92
C LEU A 430 12.55 7.45 -7.72
N LEU A 431 12.93 8.58 -8.35
CA LEU A 431 12.14 9.81 -8.33
C LEU A 431 10.77 9.60 -9.01
N LYS A 432 10.74 8.96 -10.18
CA LYS A 432 9.50 8.63 -10.89
C LYS A 432 8.61 7.67 -10.07
N LEU A 433 9.20 6.61 -9.50
CA LEU A 433 8.46 5.67 -8.65
C LEU A 433 7.89 6.33 -7.40
N HIS A 434 8.64 7.23 -6.75
CA HIS A 434 8.12 8.05 -5.65
C HIS A 434 6.87 8.83 -6.07
N GLY A 435 6.94 9.58 -7.18
CA GLY A 435 5.81 10.35 -7.69
C GLY A 435 4.60 9.46 -8.02
N CYS A 436 4.82 8.34 -8.70
CA CYS A 436 3.76 7.38 -9.05
C CYS A 436 3.05 6.81 -7.81
N PHE A 437 3.81 6.37 -6.80
CA PHE A 437 3.21 5.83 -5.57
C PHE A 437 2.45 6.89 -4.79
N MET A 438 2.96 8.13 -4.72
CA MET A 438 2.25 9.22 -4.05
C MET A 438 0.95 9.60 -4.78
N LEU A 439 0.94 9.61 -6.12
CA LEU A 439 -0.28 9.84 -6.90
C LEU A 439 -1.34 8.76 -6.67
N ILE A 440 -0.96 7.48 -6.72
CA ILE A 440 -1.89 6.36 -6.48
C ILE A 440 -2.41 6.37 -5.04
N ALA A 441 -1.54 6.70 -4.08
CA ALA A 441 -1.91 6.81 -2.67
C ALA A 441 -2.92 7.94 -2.43
N TRP A 442 -2.60 9.16 -2.84
CA TRP A 442 -3.33 10.35 -2.41
C TRP A 442 -4.44 10.78 -3.37
N LEU A 443 -4.22 10.68 -4.68
CA LEU A 443 -5.23 11.02 -5.69
C LEU A 443 -6.28 9.90 -5.84
N GLY A 444 -5.80 8.66 -5.87
CA GLY A 444 -6.63 7.46 -6.05
C GLY A 444 -7.21 6.93 -4.73
N THR A 445 -6.44 6.08 -4.06
CA THR A 445 -6.93 5.22 -2.97
C THR A 445 -7.43 6.00 -1.75
N SER A 446 -6.75 7.07 -1.35
CA SER A 446 -7.16 7.91 -0.21
C SER A 446 -8.49 8.60 -0.46
N SER A 447 -8.68 9.20 -1.64
CA SER A 447 -9.92 9.88 -2.05
C SER A 447 -11.12 8.93 -2.02
N ILE A 448 -10.98 7.73 -2.59
CA ILE A 448 -12.04 6.70 -2.60
C ILE A 448 -12.33 6.22 -1.17
N GLY A 449 -11.29 5.94 -0.38
CA GLY A 449 -11.43 5.45 0.98
C GLY A 449 -12.12 6.45 1.93
N ILE A 450 -11.83 7.74 1.82
CA ILE A 450 -12.48 8.79 2.63
C ILE A 450 -13.96 8.95 2.24
N LEU A 451 -14.25 8.94 0.93
CA LEU A 451 -15.61 9.05 0.42
C LEU A 451 -16.49 7.89 0.90
N LEU A 452 -15.97 6.65 0.88
CA LEU A 452 -16.63 5.47 1.44
C LEU A 452 -16.95 5.62 2.93
N ALA A 453 -15.97 6.03 3.74
CA ALA A 453 -16.16 6.20 5.19
C ALA A 453 -17.18 7.27 5.58
N ARG A 454 -17.41 8.26 4.70
CA ARG A 454 -18.31 9.37 4.95
C ARG A 454 -19.76 9.11 4.52
N TYR A 455 -19.98 8.62 3.30
CA TYR A 455 -21.34 8.60 2.72
C TYR A 455 -22.00 7.22 2.63
N PHE A 456 -21.22 6.14 2.83
CA PHE A 456 -21.65 4.77 2.53
C PHE A 456 -21.88 3.90 3.76
N ARG A 457 -21.95 4.50 4.96
CA ARG A 457 -22.19 3.75 6.22
C ARG A 457 -23.53 2.99 6.24
N GLN A 458 -24.51 3.46 5.46
CA GLN A 458 -25.90 2.95 5.46
C GLN A 458 -26.36 2.48 4.07
N THR A 459 -25.43 2.10 3.18
CA THR A 459 -25.74 1.71 1.80
C THR A 459 -25.55 0.23 1.51
N TRP A 460 -25.15 -0.59 2.48
CA TRP A 460 -25.10 -2.06 2.37
C TRP A 460 -25.46 -2.69 3.71
N VAL A 461 -26.53 -2.20 4.32
CA VAL A 461 -26.99 -2.65 5.63
C VAL A 461 -27.36 -4.13 5.53
N GLY A 462 -26.83 -4.95 6.45
CA GLY A 462 -27.03 -6.41 6.45
C GLY A 462 -26.12 -7.20 5.50
N LYS A 463 -25.20 -6.55 4.77
CA LYS A 463 -24.15 -7.24 4.00
C LYS A 463 -22.79 -6.97 4.62
N THR A 464 -22.00 -8.02 4.82
CA THR A 464 -20.64 -7.89 5.37
C THR A 464 -19.60 -8.41 4.39
N LEU A 465 -18.36 -7.92 4.53
CA LEU A 465 -17.18 -8.44 3.86
C LEU A 465 -16.15 -8.75 4.96
N GLY A 466 -15.87 -10.04 5.19
CA GLY A 466 -15.01 -10.47 6.29
C GLY A 466 -15.59 -10.15 7.68
N GLY A 467 -16.91 -10.25 7.85
CA GLY A 467 -17.59 -10.01 9.13
C GLY A 467 -17.64 -8.54 9.58
N LYS A 468 -17.27 -7.60 8.71
CA LYS A 468 -17.39 -6.16 8.92
C LYS A 468 -18.26 -5.54 7.82
N ASP A 469 -18.92 -4.42 8.13
CA ASP A 469 -19.71 -3.69 7.12
C ASP A 469 -18.88 -3.41 5.87
N ILE A 470 -19.47 -3.60 4.69
CA ILE A 470 -18.78 -3.46 3.39
C ILE A 470 -18.04 -2.13 3.26
N TRP A 471 -18.66 -1.02 3.65
CA TRP A 471 -18.06 0.31 3.58
C TRP A 471 -16.79 0.41 4.44
N PHE A 472 -16.79 -0.25 5.61
CA PHE A 472 -15.69 -0.22 6.56
C PHE A 472 -14.54 -1.11 6.10
N ALA A 473 -14.86 -2.27 5.53
CA ALA A 473 -13.88 -3.16 4.93
C ALA A 473 -13.14 -2.46 3.78
N TYR A 474 -13.86 -1.87 2.81
CA TYR A 474 -13.23 -1.13 1.72
C TYR A 474 -12.46 0.10 2.17
N HIS A 475 -13.01 0.89 3.11
CA HIS A 475 -12.27 2.02 3.69
C HIS A 475 -10.92 1.55 4.26
N ARG A 476 -10.92 0.48 5.06
CA ARG A 476 -9.68 -0.08 5.64
C ARG A 476 -8.72 -0.55 4.56
N ILE A 477 -9.19 -1.28 3.55
CA ILE A 477 -8.35 -1.76 2.43
C ILE A 477 -7.68 -0.57 1.74
N PHE A 478 -8.45 0.43 1.34
CA PHE A 478 -7.91 1.61 0.67
C PHE A 478 -6.92 2.39 1.55
N MET A 479 -7.22 2.58 2.84
CA MET A 479 -6.31 3.27 3.76
C MET A 479 -5.01 2.49 3.99
N VAL A 480 -5.05 1.15 4.04
CA VAL A 480 -3.84 0.32 4.13
C VAL A 480 -3.02 0.44 2.85
N VAL A 481 -3.65 0.42 1.67
CA VAL A 481 -2.93 0.60 0.40
C VAL A 481 -2.30 2.00 0.33
N THR A 482 -3.04 3.05 0.69
CA THR A 482 -2.51 4.43 0.80
C THR A 482 -1.29 4.48 1.73
N TRP A 483 -1.38 3.85 2.91
CA TRP A 483 -0.29 3.85 3.88
C TRP A 483 0.95 3.11 3.34
N VAL A 484 0.79 1.91 2.77
CA VAL A 484 1.90 1.13 2.19
C VAL A 484 2.57 1.90 1.04
N LEU A 485 1.79 2.44 0.11
CA LEU A 485 2.34 3.21 -1.02
C LEU A 485 3.05 4.48 -0.54
N THR A 486 2.52 5.16 0.47
CA THR A 486 3.16 6.35 1.07
C THR A 486 4.48 5.97 1.73
N VAL A 487 4.54 4.86 2.48
CA VAL A 487 5.77 4.35 3.11
C VAL A 487 6.83 4.06 2.06
N VAL A 488 6.48 3.26 1.03
CA VAL A 488 7.42 2.88 -0.02
C VAL A 488 7.88 4.13 -0.79
N GLY A 489 6.95 4.98 -1.23
CA GLY A 489 7.26 6.22 -1.93
C GLY A 489 8.18 7.13 -1.11
N PHE A 490 7.94 7.27 0.19
CA PHE A 490 8.77 8.10 1.08
C PHE A 490 10.19 7.54 1.25
N ILE A 491 10.34 6.21 1.36
CA ILE A 491 11.66 5.58 1.44
C ILE A 491 12.44 5.78 0.12
N LEU A 492 11.78 5.61 -1.03
CA LEU A 492 12.43 5.77 -2.34
C LEU A 492 13.04 7.16 -2.50
N ILE A 493 12.32 8.22 -2.13
CA ILE A 493 12.85 9.59 -2.26
C ILE A 493 13.96 9.90 -1.26
N LEU A 494 13.92 9.33 -0.05
CA LEU A 494 15.01 9.48 0.91
C LEU A 494 16.30 8.82 0.42
N ILE A 495 16.20 7.67 -0.26
CA ILE A 495 17.34 6.99 -0.87
C ILE A 495 17.89 7.84 -2.03
N GLU A 496 17.02 8.30 -2.92
CA GLU A 496 17.38 9.11 -4.08
C GLU A 496 18.11 10.41 -3.67
N VAL A 497 17.59 11.12 -2.67
CA VAL A 497 18.16 12.40 -2.22
C VAL A 497 19.34 12.20 -1.26
N GLY A 498 19.51 11.00 -0.69
CA GLY A 498 20.54 10.67 0.30
C GLY A 498 20.24 11.22 1.71
N GLY A 499 18.97 11.29 2.08
CA GLY A 499 18.49 11.84 3.36
C GLY A 499 17.39 12.89 3.19
N TYR A 500 17.13 13.64 4.26
CA TYR A 500 16.21 14.77 4.20
C TYR A 500 16.89 15.99 3.59
N SER A 501 16.23 16.64 2.64
CA SER A 501 16.67 17.94 2.16
C SER A 501 15.50 18.82 1.76
N THR A 502 15.63 20.13 2.01
CA THR A 502 14.64 21.12 1.62
C THR A 502 14.72 21.39 0.12
N THR A 503 13.58 21.67 -0.50
CA THR A 503 13.44 21.99 -1.92
C THR A 503 13.54 23.50 -2.18
N GLY A 504 14.53 24.15 -1.57
CA GLY A 504 14.69 25.61 -1.62
C GLY A 504 13.45 26.32 -1.07
N ASP A 505 12.92 27.27 -1.85
CA ASP A 505 11.71 28.05 -1.52
C ASP A 505 10.41 27.26 -1.72
N ASN A 506 10.44 26.12 -2.41
CA ASN A 506 9.26 25.29 -2.62
C ASN A 506 8.99 24.44 -1.36
N PRO A 507 7.82 24.57 -0.70
CA PRO A 507 7.55 23.88 0.56
C PRO A 507 7.17 22.39 0.41
N HIS A 508 7.21 21.81 -0.80
CA HIS A 508 6.83 20.43 -1.10
C HIS A 508 7.39 19.40 -0.09
N ALA A 509 8.69 19.44 0.19
CA ALA A 509 9.32 18.49 1.11
C ALA A 509 8.80 18.61 2.56
N ILE A 510 8.48 19.83 2.99
CA ILE A 510 7.96 20.11 4.34
C ILE A 510 6.49 19.68 4.44
N THR A 511 5.65 20.09 3.48
CA THR A 511 4.23 19.71 3.45
C THR A 511 4.06 18.19 3.29
N GLY A 512 4.92 17.57 2.50
CA GLY A 512 4.97 16.11 2.33
C GLY A 512 5.35 15.40 3.62
N LEU A 513 6.36 15.88 4.36
CA LEU A 513 6.75 15.30 5.65
C LEU A 513 5.61 15.38 6.68
N VAL A 514 4.94 16.53 6.79
CA VAL A 514 3.77 16.68 7.67
C VAL A 514 2.66 15.72 7.26
N THR A 515 2.40 15.59 5.96
CA THR A 515 1.41 14.65 5.42
C THR A 515 1.74 13.20 5.78
N VAL A 516 3.00 12.79 5.64
CA VAL A 516 3.48 11.45 6.04
C VAL A 516 3.28 11.23 7.54
N ILE A 517 3.66 12.19 8.39
CA ILE A 517 3.46 12.06 9.85
C ILE A 517 1.98 11.86 10.18
N LEU A 518 1.09 12.68 9.62
CA LEU A 518 -0.35 12.53 9.84
C LEU A 518 -0.87 11.17 9.34
N CYS A 519 -0.37 10.70 8.20
CA CYS A 519 -0.71 9.38 7.64
C CYS A 519 -0.33 8.23 8.58
N PHE A 520 0.82 8.32 9.28
CA PHE A 520 1.24 7.31 10.27
C PHE A 520 0.47 7.38 11.59
N LEU A 521 0.03 8.58 12.01
CA LEU A 521 -0.78 8.73 13.22
C LEU A 521 -2.19 8.14 13.04
N GLN A 522 -2.74 8.11 11.83
CA GLN A 522 -4.08 7.56 11.58
C GLN A 522 -4.25 6.08 11.98
N PRO A 523 -3.44 5.12 11.50
CA PRO A 523 -3.58 3.71 11.87
C PRO A 523 -3.28 3.46 13.35
N ILE A 524 -2.32 4.18 13.94
CA ILE A 524 -2.02 4.10 15.38
C ILE A 524 -3.24 4.53 16.19
N GLY A 525 -3.83 5.69 15.85
CA GLY A 525 -5.06 6.15 16.49
C GLY A 525 -6.22 5.18 16.29
N ALA A 526 -6.37 4.62 15.09
CA ALA A 526 -7.41 3.66 14.78
C ALA A 526 -7.26 2.32 15.53
N TYR A 527 -6.03 1.91 15.89
CA TYR A 527 -5.77 0.75 16.73
C TYR A 527 -6.32 0.95 18.15
N PHE A 528 -6.13 2.15 18.72
CA PHE A 528 -6.68 2.51 20.04
C PHE A 528 -8.14 3.00 20.00
N ARG A 529 -8.90 2.63 18.97
CA ARG A 529 -10.28 3.07 18.78
C ARG A 529 -11.19 2.60 19.93
N PRO A 530 -11.84 3.51 20.69
CA PRO A 530 -12.71 3.13 21.80
C PRO A 530 -13.95 2.32 21.36
N HIS A 531 -14.44 1.43 22.23
CA HIS A 531 -15.66 0.65 21.99
C HIS A 531 -16.87 1.59 21.71
N PRO A 532 -17.79 1.23 20.80
CA PRO A 532 -19.07 1.93 20.64
C PRO A 532 -19.77 2.18 21.98
N GLY A 533 -20.24 3.40 22.24
CA GLY A 533 -20.97 3.78 23.46
C GLY A 533 -20.11 4.38 24.59
N THR A 534 -18.78 4.38 24.49
CA THR A 534 -17.88 4.97 25.50
C THR A 534 -17.77 6.50 25.37
N SER A 535 -17.55 7.21 26.48
CA SER A 535 -17.47 8.68 26.53
C SER A 535 -16.34 9.28 25.69
N LYS A 536 -15.25 8.53 25.46
CA LYS A 536 -14.10 8.96 24.65
C LYS A 536 -14.31 8.76 23.14
N ARG A 537 -15.35 8.03 22.72
CA ARG A 537 -15.61 7.70 21.31
C ARG A 537 -15.92 8.93 20.43
N PRO A 538 -16.68 9.95 20.87
CA PRO A 538 -16.91 11.16 20.09
C PRO A 538 -15.62 11.95 19.82
N ILE A 539 -14.73 12.05 20.82
CA ILE A 539 -13.43 12.73 20.69
C ILE A 539 -12.57 12.03 19.64
N PHE A 540 -12.46 10.70 19.74
CA PHE A 540 -11.76 9.90 18.74
C PHE A 540 -12.34 10.11 17.33
N ASN A 541 -13.67 10.09 17.18
CA ASN A 541 -14.30 10.25 15.87
C ASN A 541 -13.96 11.61 15.24
N TRP A 542 -13.98 12.70 16.01
CA TRP A 542 -13.61 14.03 15.53
C TRP A 542 -12.12 14.14 15.22
N ALA A 543 -11.25 13.61 16.08
CA ALA A 543 -9.81 13.64 15.87
C ALA A 543 -9.39 12.83 14.63
N HIS A 544 -9.89 11.59 14.51
CA HIS A 544 -9.61 10.73 13.36
C HIS A 544 -10.16 11.33 12.05
N TRP A 545 -11.38 11.86 12.07
CA TRP A 545 -11.96 12.54 10.92
C TRP A 545 -11.16 13.79 10.53
N GLY A 546 -10.86 14.67 11.49
CA GLY A 546 -10.18 15.95 11.24
C GLY A 546 -8.75 15.73 10.73
N ALA A 547 -7.98 14.90 11.41
CA ALA A 547 -6.61 14.61 11.02
C ALA A 547 -6.53 13.83 9.70
N GLY A 548 -7.48 12.94 9.41
CA GLY A 548 -7.56 12.25 8.11
C GLY A 548 -7.83 13.20 6.94
N ASN A 549 -8.78 14.14 7.10
CA ASN A 549 -9.07 15.14 6.06
C ASN A 549 -7.92 16.14 5.91
N ALA A 550 -7.29 16.57 7.02
CA ALA A 550 -6.11 17.42 6.97
C ALA A 550 -4.96 16.75 6.20
N ALA A 551 -4.70 15.46 6.46
CA ALA A 551 -3.69 14.70 5.73
C ALA A 551 -4.01 14.64 4.22
N HIS A 552 -5.26 14.38 3.84
CA HIS A 552 -5.66 14.34 2.44
C HIS A 552 -5.47 15.69 1.73
N ILE A 553 -5.95 16.79 2.34
CA ILE A 553 -5.80 18.14 1.79
C ILE A 553 -4.31 18.48 1.63
N LEU A 554 -3.49 18.25 2.65
CA LEU A 554 -2.06 18.51 2.58
C LEU A 554 -1.35 17.62 1.55
N GLY A 555 -1.80 16.37 1.38
CA GLY A 555 -1.30 15.47 0.33
C GLY A 555 -1.59 16.01 -1.08
N ILE A 556 -2.81 16.48 -1.33
CA ILE A 556 -3.17 17.11 -2.60
C ILE A 556 -2.35 18.39 -2.83
N VAL A 557 -2.26 19.28 -1.83
CA VAL A 557 -1.42 20.50 -1.93
C VAL A 557 0.03 20.15 -2.23
N THR A 558 0.57 19.12 -1.58
CA THR A 558 1.95 18.64 -1.81
C THR A 558 2.13 18.17 -3.27
N ILE A 559 1.14 17.51 -3.87
CA ILE A 559 1.17 17.11 -5.29
C ILE A 559 1.17 18.35 -6.21
N PHE A 560 0.38 19.38 -5.93
CA PHE A 560 0.42 20.63 -6.71
C PHE A 560 1.79 21.31 -6.63
N LEU A 561 2.41 21.35 -5.45
CA LEU A 561 3.75 21.89 -5.28
C LEU A 561 4.82 21.11 -6.05
N ALA A 562 4.60 19.82 -6.29
CA ALA A 562 5.52 18.97 -7.05
C ALA A 562 5.59 19.35 -8.54
N VAL A 563 4.49 19.85 -9.13
CA VAL A 563 4.46 20.28 -10.55
C VAL A 563 5.47 21.38 -10.83
N TYR A 564 5.73 22.24 -9.84
CA TYR A 564 6.68 23.34 -9.95
C TYR A 564 8.12 22.95 -9.53
N LEU A 565 8.38 21.68 -9.24
CA LEU A 565 9.74 21.18 -9.04
C LEU A 565 10.35 20.85 -10.40
N GLN A 566 11.47 21.49 -10.74
CA GLN A 566 12.16 21.23 -12.01
C GLN A 566 12.62 19.78 -12.15
N LYS A 567 12.95 19.11 -11.03
CA LYS A 567 13.30 17.68 -11.01
C LYS A 567 12.14 16.76 -11.44
N ALA A 568 10.89 17.21 -11.34
CA ALA A 568 9.75 16.41 -11.76
C ALA A 568 9.55 16.42 -13.28
N GLU A 569 10.11 17.41 -13.99
CA GLU A 569 10.01 17.55 -15.46
C GLU A 569 8.57 17.49 -16.00
N LEU A 570 7.61 17.90 -15.15
CA LEU A 570 6.20 17.88 -15.48
C LEU A 570 5.83 19.15 -16.27
N PRO A 571 5.05 19.02 -17.34
CA PRO A 571 4.53 20.19 -18.05
C PRO A 571 3.63 21.02 -17.16
N SER A 572 3.75 22.35 -17.22
CA SER A 572 2.96 23.27 -16.39
C SER A 572 1.45 23.12 -16.57
N TRP A 573 0.98 22.68 -17.75
CA TRP A 573 -0.45 22.44 -18.01
C TRP A 573 -1.02 21.24 -17.23
N SER A 574 -0.18 20.36 -16.67
CA SER A 574 -0.63 19.25 -15.80
C SER A 574 -1.40 19.74 -14.57
N VAL A 575 -1.18 20.99 -14.15
CA VAL A 575 -1.96 21.65 -13.09
C VAL A 575 -3.45 21.71 -13.42
N PHE A 576 -3.83 21.83 -14.70
CA PHE A 576 -5.24 21.86 -15.11
C PHE A 576 -5.92 20.50 -14.92
N ILE A 577 -5.20 19.39 -15.12
CA ILE A 577 -5.70 18.04 -14.83
C ILE A 577 -5.93 17.89 -13.32
N LEU A 578 -4.97 18.31 -12.49
CA LEU A 578 -5.12 18.27 -11.04
C LEU A 578 -6.27 19.16 -10.56
N ALA A 579 -6.42 20.36 -11.12
CA ALA A 579 -7.53 21.27 -10.81
C ALA A 579 -8.89 20.66 -11.20
N ALA A 580 -8.99 20.03 -12.37
CA ALA A 580 -10.19 19.32 -12.81
C ALA A 580 -10.54 18.16 -11.87
N PHE A 581 -9.53 17.38 -11.41
CA PHE A 581 -9.73 16.35 -10.39
C PHE A 581 -10.28 16.94 -9.09
N VAL A 582 -9.71 18.04 -8.58
CA VAL A 582 -10.17 18.69 -7.34
C VAL A 582 -11.61 19.19 -7.50
N ALA A 583 -11.93 19.86 -8.61
CA ALA A 583 -13.28 20.32 -8.90
C ALA A 583 -14.29 19.15 -8.93
N PHE A 584 -13.96 18.07 -9.65
CA PHE A 584 -14.78 16.87 -9.71
C PHE A 584 -14.95 16.25 -8.31
N HIS A 585 -13.88 16.12 -7.53
CA HIS A 585 -13.92 15.57 -6.18
C HIS A 585 -14.81 16.39 -5.25
N VAL A 586 -14.68 17.72 -5.26
CA VAL A 586 -15.51 18.62 -4.47
C VAL A 586 -16.98 18.55 -4.89
N ILE A 587 -17.29 18.58 -6.18
CA ILE A 587 -18.66 18.44 -6.70
C ILE A 587 -19.28 17.12 -6.23
N MET A 588 -18.54 16.02 -6.32
CA MET A 588 -19.02 14.71 -5.87
C MET A 588 -19.27 14.67 -4.35
N HIS A 589 -18.40 15.29 -3.55
CA HIS A 589 -18.64 15.48 -2.11
C HIS A 589 -19.88 16.32 -1.84
N LEU A 590 -20.13 17.39 -2.59
CA LEU A 590 -21.33 18.23 -2.44
C LEU A 590 -22.60 17.45 -2.80
N VAL A 591 -22.63 16.77 -3.95
CA VAL A 591 -23.78 15.96 -4.41
C VAL A 591 -24.10 14.85 -3.40
N LEU A 592 -23.09 14.11 -2.91
CA LEU A 592 -23.29 13.07 -1.91
C LEU A 592 -23.72 13.63 -0.56
N SER A 593 -23.22 14.80 -0.17
CA SER A 593 -23.67 15.47 1.08
C SER A 593 -25.12 15.89 0.98
N LEU A 594 -25.54 16.51 -0.13
CA LEU A 594 -26.94 16.86 -0.38
C LEU A 594 -27.84 15.62 -0.39
N THR A 595 -27.38 14.52 -1.00
CA THR A 595 -28.10 13.24 -1.03
C THR A 595 -28.32 12.69 0.38
N VAL A 596 -27.29 12.75 1.24
CA VAL A 596 -27.41 12.33 2.65
C VAL A 596 -28.37 13.25 3.42
N CYS A 597 -28.26 14.58 3.29
CA CYS A 597 -29.16 15.52 3.94
C CYS A 597 -30.63 15.29 3.55
N VAL A 598 -30.91 15.04 2.27
CA VAL A 598 -32.27 14.75 1.77
C VAL A 598 -32.76 13.38 2.26
N SER A 599 -31.88 12.38 2.32
CA SER A 599 -32.18 11.06 2.86
C SER A 599 -32.58 11.16 4.34
N ASP A 600 -31.78 11.86 5.16
CA ASP A 600 -32.05 12.09 6.58
C ASP A 600 -33.33 12.90 6.80
N GLY A 601 -33.58 13.92 5.97
CA GLY A 601 -34.82 14.70 6.00
C GLY A 601 -36.08 13.86 5.70
N ARG A 602 -36.00 12.91 4.75
CA ARG A 602 -37.11 11.97 4.48
C ARG A 602 -37.31 10.96 5.59
N ILE A 603 -36.23 10.42 6.17
CA ILE A 603 -36.32 9.53 7.35
C ILE A 603 -36.99 10.28 8.50
N SER A 604 -36.58 11.52 8.76
CA SER A 604 -37.18 12.38 9.79
C SER A 604 -38.69 12.57 9.55
N ASN A 605 -39.08 13.00 8.34
CA ASN A 605 -40.49 13.24 7.99
C ASN A 605 -41.36 11.97 8.05
N GLY A 606 -40.85 10.82 7.63
CA GLY A 606 -41.55 9.54 7.76
C GLY A 606 -41.77 9.11 9.23
N ARG A 607 -40.89 9.55 10.13
CA ARG A 607 -40.96 9.26 11.58
C ARG A 607 -41.98 10.16 12.31
N ILE A 608 -42.21 11.38 11.83
CA ILE A 608 -43.20 12.31 12.40
C ILE A 608 -44.63 11.78 12.18
N ASN A 609 -44.87 11.05 11.08
CA ASN A 609 -46.16 10.42 10.77
C ASN A 609 -46.40 9.09 11.50
N ALA A 610 -45.47 8.63 12.35
CA ALA A 610 -45.50 7.31 12.99
C ALA A 610 -45.56 7.38 14.54
N PHE A 611 -46.13 8.45 15.10
CA PHE A 611 -46.39 8.54 16.55
C PHE A 611 -47.85 8.16 16.87
N PRO A 612 -48.13 7.02 17.54
CA PRO A 612 -49.20 6.99 18.51
C PRO A 612 -48.72 7.76 19.75
N MET A 613 -49.54 8.69 20.23
CA MET A 613 -49.33 9.43 21.48
C MET A 613 -49.22 8.47 22.67
N LYS A 614 -48.02 8.03 23.02
CA LYS A 614 -47.68 7.63 24.38
C LYS A 614 -46.18 7.85 24.60
N ASP A 615 -45.87 8.42 25.76
CA ASP A 615 -44.53 8.68 26.31
C ASP A 615 -43.91 10.06 26.01
N MET A 616 -44.57 11.10 26.53
CA MET A 616 -43.93 12.34 26.96
C MET A 616 -43.27 12.18 28.35
N LEU A 617 -42.20 11.38 28.47
CA LEU A 617 -41.37 11.33 29.69
C LEU A 617 -39.90 11.00 29.35
N GLY A 618 -39.16 12.04 28.98
CA GLY A 618 -37.78 12.31 29.41
C GLY A 618 -36.73 11.18 29.51
N GLN A 619 -36.64 10.23 28.59
CA GLN A 619 -35.50 9.30 28.51
C GLN A 619 -34.73 9.41 27.19
N THR A 620 -33.39 9.35 27.31
CA THR A 620 -32.43 9.42 26.21
C THR A 620 -32.70 8.31 25.19
N ARG A 621 -33.03 8.73 23.96
CA ARG A 621 -33.42 7.88 22.82
C ARG A 621 -32.39 6.79 22.52
N GLN A 622 -32.74 5.52 22.75
CA GLN A 622 -32.13 4.39 22.02
C GLN A 622 -32.81 4.24 20.66
N PRO A 623 -32.07 4.06 19.55
CA PRO A 623 -32.68 3.77 18.26
C PRO A 623 -33.32 2.37 18.30
N THR A 624 -34.60 2.28 17.98
CA THR A 624 -35.37 1.04 17.93
C THR A 624 -34.78 0.07 16.89
N GLN A 625 -34.78 -1.22 17.23
CA GLN A 625 -34.21 -2.36 16.50
C GLN A 625 -34.69 -2.50 15.02
N VAL A 626 -35.77 -1.81 14.65
CA VAL A 626 -36.36 -1.82 13.30
C VAL A 626 -35.54 -0.96 12.30
N ASP A 627 -34.80 0.06 12.75
CA ASP A 627 -34.01 0.97 11.90
C ASP A 627 -32.74 0.34 11.29
N ARG A 628 -32.44 -0.93 11.59
CA ARG A 628 -31.14 -1.56 11.32
C ARG A 628 -31.15 -2.61 10.21
N SER A 629 -32.30 -2.85 9.57
CA SER A 629 -32.48 -3.94 8.59
C SER A 629 -32.53 -3.50 7.13
N THR A 630 -32.60 -2.20 6.85
CA THR A 630 -32.78 -1.68 5.48
C THR A 630 -31.81 -0.54 5.17
N ASP A 631 -31.34 -0.49 3.92
CA ASP A 631 -30.55 0.63 3.43
C ASP A 631 -31.31 1.96 3.56
N ALA A 632 -30.58 3.05 3.84
CA ALA A 632 -31.19 4.38 3.88
C ALA A 632 -31.68 4.82 2.48
N PRO A 633 -32.73 5.66 2.39
CA PRO A 633 -33.28 6.15 1.12
C PRO A 633 -32.18 6.67 0.18
N PHE A 634 -32.37 6.47 -1.12
CA PHE A 634 -31.38 6.81 -2.16
C PHE A 634 -30.06 6.02 -2.09
N SER A 635 -30.02 4.85 -1.43
CA SER A 635 -28.82 3.98 -1.43
C SER A 635 -28.40 3.54 -2.83
N SER A 636 -29.34 3.17 -3.70
CA SER A 636 -29.06 2.82 -5.10
C SER A 636 -28.43 3.97 -5.88
N PHE A 637 -28.91 5.20 -5.66
CA PHE A 637 -28.33 6.39 -6.28
C PHE A 637 -26.90 6.66 -5.78
N ARG A 638 -26.65 6.51 -4.47
CA ARG A 638 -25.29 6.60 -3.91
C ARG A 638 -24.34 5.55 -4.49
N ARG A 639 -24.80 4.30 -4.65
CA ARG A 639 -24.03 3.22 -5.29
C ARG A 639 -23.70 3.53 -6.75
N LEU A 640 -24.66 4.08 -7.51
CA LEU A 640 -24.42 4.55 -8.88
C LEU A 640 -23.35 5.65 -8.90
N LEU A 641 -23.46 6.65 -8.02
CA LEU A 641 -22.48 7.74 -7.91
C LEU A 641 -21.07 7.22 -7.56
N LEU A 642 -20.96 6.21 -6.70
CA LEU A 642 -19.67 5.55 -6.43
C LEU A 642 -19.10 4.84 -7.67
N GLY A 643 -19.99 4.17 -8.42
CA GLY A 643 -19.65 3.50 -9.68
C GLY A 643 -19.20 4.45 -10.79
N VAL A 644 -19.64 5.72 -10.76
CA VAL A 644 -19.16 6.78 -11.66
C VAL A 644 -17.88 7.44 -11.12
N TYR A 645 -17.83 7.68 -9.81
CA TYR A 645 -16.70 8.34 -9.14
C TYR A 645 -15.41 7.53 -9.27
N THR A 646 -15.47 6.23 -9.01
CA THR A 646 -14.28 5.37 -8.94
C THR A 646 -13.52 5.30 -10.27
N PRO A 647 -14.16 5.03 -11.43
CA PRO A 647 -13.48 5.05 -12.72
C PRO A 647 -12.90 6.42 -13.09
N ILE A 648 -13.61 7.51 -12.81
CA ILE A 648 -13.13 8.87 -13.14
C ILE A 648 -11.88 9.22 -12.32
N VAL A 649 -11.88 8.92 -11.00
CA VAL A 649 -10.69 9.09 -10.16
C VAL A 649 -9.54 8.22 -10.64
N LEU A 650 -9.82 6.98 -11.05
CA LEU A 650 -8.80 6.08 -11.59
C LEU A 650 -8.22 6.65 -12.89
N LEU A 651 -9.04 7.20 -13.79
CA LEU A 651 -8.59 7.85 -15.02
C LEU A 651 -7.67 9.05 -14.73
N PHE A 652 -8.05 9.94 -13.81
CA PHE A 652 -7.18 11.05 -13.39
C PHE A 652 -5.86 10.55 -12.80
N THR A 653 -5.92 9.51 -11.98
CA THR A 653 -4.73 8.91 -11.34
C THR A 653 -3.81 8.29 -12.39
N ILE A 654 -4.34 7.48 -13.31
CA ILE A 654 -3.59 6.85 -14.40
C ILE A 654 -2.99 7.93 -15.31
N ALA A 655 -3.76 8.93 -15.71
CA ALA A 655 -3.27 10.03 -16.52
C ALA A 655 -2.05 10.69 -15.87
N MET A 656 -2.16 11.10 -14.59
CA MET A 656 -1.05 11.71 -13.87
C MET A 656 0.15 10.77 -13.67
N VAL A 657 -0.08 9.48 -13.42
CA VAL A 657 0.98 8.48 -13.29
C VAL A 657 1.72 8.30 -14.62
N CYS A 658 1.01 8.24 -15.75
CA CYS A 658 1.61 8.19 -17.07
C CYS A 658 2.44 9.45 -17.35
N LEU A 659 1.96 10.64 -16.98
CA LEU A 659 2.71 11.88 -17.13
C LEU A 659 4.03 11.86 -16.35
N VAL A 660 4.02 11.38 -15.09
CA VAL A 660 5.23 11.25 -14.27
C VAL A 660 6.17 10.18 -14.80
N ALA A 661 5.65 9.00 -15.19
CA ALA A 661 6.47 7.90 -15.67
C ALA A 661 7.19 8.25 -16.99
N LEU A 662 6.51 9.01 -17.86
CA LEU A 662 7.01 9.39 -19.19
C LEU A 662 7.67 10.78 -19.21
N ALA A 663 7.83 11.48 -18.08
CA ALA A 663 8.51 12.76 -18.04
C ALA A 663 10.00 12.62 -18.45
N PRO A 664 10.56 13.50 -19.32
CA PRO A 664 9.87 14.58 -20.05
C PRO A 664 8.98 14.06 -21.17
N ILE A 665 7.69 14.41 -21.14
CA ILE A 665 6.68 13.84 -22.06
C ILE A 665 6.92 14.21 -23.52
N THR A 666 7.47 15.38 -23.81
CA THR A 666 7.78 15.79 -25.19
C THR A 666 8.74 14.82 -25.85
N GLU A 667 9.77 14.41 -25.12
CA GLU A 667 10.81 13.50 -25.63
C GLU A 667 10.29 12.06 -25.70
N ALA A 668 9.48 11.64 -24.72
CA ALA A 668 8.82 10.34 -24.76
C ALA A 668 7.79 10.23 -25.91
N TYR A 669 7.02 11.30 -26.17
CA TYR A 669 6.05 11.35 -27.25
C TYR A 669 6.73 11.25 -28.62
N ASP A 670 7.79 12.02 -28.85
CA ASP A 670 8.56 11.99 -30.10
C ASP A 670 9.21 10.61 -30.32
N SER A 671 9.69 9.97 -29.24
CA SER A 671 10.22 8.60 -29.30
C SER A 671 9.16 7.52 -29.56
N ILE A 672 7.94 7.67 -29.05
CA ILE A 672 6.85 6.70 -29.23
C ILE A 672 6.20 6.85 -30.61
N MET A 673 6.08 8.08 -31.10
CA MET A 673 5.42 8.39 -32.38
C MET A 673 6.35 8.26 -33.60
N GLY A 674 7.64 7.97 -33.38
CA GLY A 674 8.61 7.75 -34.46
C GLY A 674 8.83 8.99 -35.34
N ALA A 675 8.85 10.17 -34.71
CA ALA A 675 9.08 11.44 -35.39
C ALA A 675 10.57 11.66 -35.71
#